data_AF-A0A9W8DRZ4-F1
#
_entry.id   AF-A0A9W8DRZ4-F1
#
_cell.length_a   1.000
_cell.length_b   1.000
_cell.length_c   1.000
_cell.angle_alpha   90.00
_cell.angle_beta   90.00
_cell.angle_gamma   90.00
#
_symmetry.space_group_name_H-M   'P 1'
#
loop_
_entity.id
_entity.type
_entity.pdbx_description
1 polymer ?
#
loop_
_entity_poly.entity_id
_entity_poly.type
_entity_poly.pdbx_seq_one_letter_code
_entity_poly.pdbx_strand_id
1 'polypeptide(L)'
;MSATDGYEQTREQLLRLSYTEYFPEDALPLVQTLLSDLQVAVTKLKALKADNEKLSREDRTFRTENQIHKTKLRNLQQDNNRLRAEVLEATRISEQTRRDASVKTRQLETQVSEYELQIVQLNAEKKNILKARDEERRRVDLKLREIEMGEGGDISLKMSSPLGRRILENQREPKAEPYVANLIDLNERRISALEKEVEILEQKNNDLIEQLDASQYQIETRDLEIQRLNTEMNRINSPQRVPRTRPGANRVQRLEDQIDYLQEHNTQLEKILSQKQTEFDTKCSQLKEELSKTKQSSLEMSQQIKEMDKQIQEQTQTLGQLSKISTDDNDSKDLNRSMESRISSKAPTTRVPSQSSGSRRSISSDILIEHAKYLLKDIEENINSGKDIKQTTTLKRLRSVIEQIEKTKLENKSNNEDMELGKSATSDSNADSKTYIGSQTEWDNHMKDLQNDYKQLRADRDMIKSLYEQVAAELQRERQKRASETSHTDDVLNPGAGRFKHSLKSPESELQDMRVKHLEQINELQKRLKRDKQTILDLEEKVEKQQEQQRGKSDEEAAAIESLNKKNSQISEELDMLRSKNLELQNRYEVLETSLQEKISTAKDYQERYSQLVESYTKLTTEHEKLDHSLKNALMDVYKYQSQVVERDSQITTLEKSVEEYKVNCQNHSTELKSTKAELANITADLKTLRTYNEHDREERSRLGRELKEAHKLRKATELSKDEYKRLLSDALKEAQANRDLISQIRVERESLAVQLSAQLHRCQRLEQQLEMVEYRPPAILSNSHHSSPIEIAPTSPTHHHGTSSQ
;
A
#
# COMPACT_ATOMS: atom_id res chain seq x y z
N MET A 1 -33.47 -113.83 -42.74
CA MET A 1 -33.90 -113.81 -41.32
C MET A 1 -35.32 -114.36 -41.32
N SER A 2 -35.55 -115.50 -40.69
CA SER A 2 -36.90 -116.07 -40.62
C SER A 2 -37.79 -115.18 -39.74
N ALA A 3 -39.10 -115.18 -39.96
CA ALA A 3 -40.05 -114.41 -39.13
C ALA A 3 -39.94 -114.76 -37.63
N THR A 4 -39.49 -115.97 -37.31
CA THR A 4 -39.22 -116.46 -35.95
C THR A 4 -38.03 -115.76 -35.27
N ASP A 5 -36.97 -115.40 -36.00
CA ASP A 5 -35.80 -114.69 -35.43
C ASP A 5 -36.19 -113.28 -34.96
N GLY A 6 -37.05 -112.58 -35.71
CA GLY A 6 -37.50 -111.23 -35.37
C GLY A 6 -38.42 -111.19 -34.14
N TYR A 7 -39.22 -112.24 -33.95
CA TYR A 7 -40.12 -112.38 -32.80
C TYR A 7 -39.33 -112.60 -31.50
N GLU A 8 -38.38 -113.54 -31.49
CA GLU A 8 -37.54 -113.79 -30.31
C GLU A 8 -36.69 -112.58 -29.93
N GLN A 9 -36.12 -111.88 -30.93
CA GLN A 9 -35.31 -110.68 -30.69
C GLN A 9 -36.14 -109.52 -30.07
N THR A 10 -37.37 -109.34 -30.53
CA THR A 10 -38.30 -108.32 -29.99
C THR A 10 -38.77 -108.69 -28.59
N ARG A 11 -39.01 -109.99 -28.34
CA ARG A 11 -39.37 -110.53 -27.02
C ARG A 11 -38.22 -110.37 -26.01
N GLU A 12 -36.98 -110.60 -26.40
CA GLU A 12 -35.81 -110.31 -25.56
C GLU A 12 -35.69 -108.82 -25.22
N GLN A 13 -35.92 -107.92 -26.18
CA GLN A 13 -35.88 -106.48 -25.94
C GLN A 13 -36.97 -106.04 -24.95
N LEU A 14 -38.18 -106.60 -25.06
CA LEU A 14 -39.27 -106.38 -24.12
C LEU A 14 -38.94 -106.94 -22.72
N LEU A 15 -38.36 -108.13 -22.63
CA LEU A 15 -37.88 -108.71 -21.38
C LEU A 15 -36.82 -107.82 -20.71
N ARG A 16 -35.92 -107.20 -21.48
CA ARG A 16 -34.94 -106.22 -20.95
C ARG A 16 -35.61 -104.94 -20.44
N LEU A 17 -36.77 -104.58 -20.98
CA LEU A 17 -37.63 -103.51 -20.46
C LEU A 17 -38.58 -104.00 -19.35
N SER A 18 -38.38 -105.22 -18.85
CA SER A 18 -39.19 -105.86 -17.80
C SER A 18 -40.64 -106.15 -18.21
N TYR A 19 -40.93 -106.22 -19.50
CA TYR A 19 -42.22 -106.64 -20.02
C TYR A 19 -42.24 -108.17 -20.21
N THR A 20 -43.06 -108.87 -19.42
CA THR A 20 -43.10 -110.34 -19.34
C THR A 20 -44.35 -110.96 -19.94
N GLU A 21 -45.33 -110.15 -20.36
CA GLU A 21 -46.58 -110.63 -20.92
C GLU A 21 -46.38 -111.20 -22.33
N TYR A 22 -47.09 -112.29 -22.64
CA TYR A 22 -47.08 -112.91 -23.96
C TYR A 22 -47.87 -112.04 -24.95
N PHE A 23 -47.34 -111.85 -26.16
CA PHE A 23 -48.04 -111.18 -27.26
C PHE A 23 -48.10 -112.11 -28.48
N PRO A 24 -49.18 -112.09 -29.28
CA PRO A 24 -49.29 -112.95 -30.45
C PRO A 24 -48.34 -112.51 -31.58
N GLU A 25 -47.90 -113.45 -32.43
CA GLU A 25 -47.00 -113.15 -33.57
C GLU A 25 -47.57 -112.09 -34.53
N ASP A 26 -48.89 -112.05 -34.70
CA ASP A 26 -49.58 -111.05 -35.53
C ASP A 26 -49.42 -109.61 -35.00
N ALA A 27 -49.14 -109.44 -33.70
CA ALA A 27 -48.90 -108.13 -33.08
C ALA A 27 -47.43 -107.68 -33.15
N LEU A 28 -46.53 -108.52 -33.67
CA LEU A 28 -45.10 -108.24 -33.76
C LEU A 28 -44.77 -106.90 -34.47
N PRO A 29 -45.39 -106.54 -35.61
CA PRO A 29 -45.09 -105.27 -36.28
C PRO A 29 -45.44 -104.06 -35.41
N LEU A 30 -46.57 -104.12 -34.69
CA LEU A 30 -47.02 -103.05 -33.80
C LEU A 30 -46.06 -102.86 -32.63
N VAL A 31 -45.67 -103.97 -31.99
CA VAL A 31 -44.70 -103.98 -30.88
C VAL A 31 -43.34 -103.41 -31.32
N GLN A 32 -42.86 -103.77 -32.51
CA GLN A 32 -41.64 -103.22 -33.07
C GLN A 32 -41.73 -101.71 -33.32
N THR A 33 -42.85 -101.20 -33.84
CA THR A 33 -43.07 -99.75 -33.97
C THR A 33 -43.09 -99.04 -32.61
N LEU A 34 -43.75 -99.61 -31.60
CA LEU A 34 -43.81 -99.01 -30.27
C LEU A 34 -42.43 -98.96 -29.59
N LEU A 35 -41.62 -100.02 -29.73
CA LEU A 35 -40.24 -100.05 -29.24
C LEU A 35 -39.36 -99.03 -29.97
N SER A 36 -39.53 -98.89 -31.29
CA SER A 36 -38.83 -97.87 -32.09
C SER A 36 -39.19 -96.45 -31.64
N ASP A 37 -40.49 -96.17 -31.47
CA ASP A 37 -40.98 -94.89 -30.98
C ASP A 37 -40.50 -94.60 -29.55
N LEU A 38 -40.48 -95.60 -28.68
CA LEU A 38 -39.93 -95.49 -27.33
C LEU A 38 -38.43 -95.18 -27.36
N GLN A 39 -37.66 -95.83 -28.24
CA GLN A 39 -36.24 -95.56 -28.41
C GLN A 39 -35.99 -94.13 -28.91
N VAL A 40 -36.80 -93.64 -29.86
CA VAL A 40 -36.77 -92.24 -30.32
C VAL A 40 -37.16 -91.28 -29.20
N ALA A 41 -38.16 -91.59 -28.39
CA ALA A 41 -38.58 -90.76 -27.26
C ALA A 41 -37.51 -90.67 -26.17
N VAL A 42 -36.88 -91.80 -25.81
CA VAL A 42 -35.81 -91.86 -24.79
C VAL A 42 -34.55 -91.14 -25.28
N THR A 43 -34.17 -91.29 -26.55
CA THR A 43 -33.03 -90.57 -27.13
C THR A 43 -33.28 -89.06 -27.16
N LYS A 44 -34.48 -88.62 -27.57
CA LYS A 44 -34.88 -87.20 -27.47
C LYS A 44 -34.88 -86.70 -26.02
N LEU A 45 -35.37 -87.48 -25.06
CA LEU A 45 -35.40 -87.08 -23.65
C LEU A 45 -33.98 -86.96 -23.08
N LYS A 46 -33.06 -87.85 -23.45
CA LYS A 46 -31.62 -87.73 -23.09
C LYS A 46 -30.99 -86.47 -23.70
N ALA A 47 -31.28 -86.16 -24.96
CA ALA A 47 -30.81 -84.93 -25.61
C ALA A 47 -31.35 -83.68 -24.90
N LEU A 48 -32.67 -83.62 -24.65
CA LEU A 48 -33.30 -82.51 -23.94
C LEU A 48 -32.75 -82.34 -22.51
N LYS A 49 -32.44 -83.45 -21.80
CA LYS A 49 -31.82 -83.38 -20.48
C LYS A 49 -30.40 -82.79 -20.56
N ALA A 50 -29.59 -83.22 -21.52
CA ALA A 50 -28.26 -82.66 -21.74
C ALA A 50 -28.32 -81.16 -22.10
N ASP A 51 -29.26 -80.75 -22.94
CA ASP A 51 -29.49 -79.35 -23.29
C ASP A 51 -29.95 -78.52 -22.10
N ASN A 52 -30.84 -79.06 -21.26
CA ASN A 52 -31.28 -78.38 -20.03
C ASN A 52 -30.13 -78.21 -19.02
N GLU A 53 -29.27 -79.22 -18.88
CA GLU A 53 -28.07 -79.10 -18.05
C GLU A 53 -27.09 -78.07 -18.60
N LYS A 54 -26.94 -77.97 -19.94
CA LYS A 54 -26.13 -76.95 -20.60
C LYS A 54 -26.70 -75.55 -20.34
N LEU A 55 -28.00 -75.35 -20.59
CA LEU A 55 -28.70 -74.09 -20.32
C LEU A 55 -28.62 -73.68 -18.83
N SER A 56 -28.71 -74.64 -17.91
CA SER A 56 -28.57 -74.39 -16.48
C SER A 56 -27.15 -73.91 -16.10
N ARG A 57 -26.10 -74.43 -16.76
CA ARG A 57 -24.73 -73.93 -16.58
C ARG A 57 -24.58 -72.53 -17.16
N GLU A 58 -25.11 -72.28 -18.35
CA GLU A 58 -25.10 -70.96 -18.99
C GLU A 58 -25.86 -69.91 -18.15
N ASP A 59 -27.01 -70.25 -17.56
CA ASP A 59 -27.74 -69.33 -16.67
C ASP A 59 -26.92 -68.99 -15.42
N ARG A 60 -26.19 -69.97 -14.85
CA ARG A 60 -25.28 -69.71 -13.71
C ARG A 60 -24.13 -68.77 -14.11
N THR A 61 -23.50 -68.99 -15.26
CA THR A 61 -22.43 -68.09 -15.74
C THR A 61 -22.95 -66.68 -15.98
N PHE A 62 -24.11 -66.53 -16.64
CA PHE A 62 -24.73 -65.23 -16.85
C PHE A 62 -25.08 -64.51 -15.54
N ARG A 63 -25.56 -65.24 -14.52
CA ARG A 63 -25.82 -64.65 -13.19
C ARG A 63 -24.54 -64.15 -12.53
N THR A 64 -23.44 -64.91 -12.61
CA THR A 64 -22.15 -64.49 -12.04
C THR A 64 -21.58 -63.27 -12.75
N GLU A 65 -21.63 -63.23 -14.09
CA GLU A 65 -21.19 -62.08 -14.88
C GLU A 65 -22.03 -60.83 -14.57
N ASN A 66 -23.35 -60.97 -14.49
CA ASN A 66 -24.25 -59.86 -14.14
C ASN A 66 -23.94 -59.32 -12.72
N GLN A 67 -23.58 -60.20 -11.78
CA GLN A 67 -23.18 -59.78 -10.44
C GLN A 67 -21.84 -59.01 -10.46
N ILE A 68 -20.86 -59.46 -11.25
CA ILE A 68 -19.59 -58.73 -11.46
C ILE A 68 -19.86 -57.34 -12.07
N HIS A 69 -20.72 -57.26 -13.09
CA HIS A 69 -21.10 -55.99 -13.71
C HIS A 69 -21.81 -55.04 -12.74
N LYS A 70 -22.70 -55.54 -11.89
CA LYS A 70 -23.34 -54.73 -10.83
C LYS A 70 -22.34 -54.17 -9.83
N THR A 71 -21.36 -54.97 -9.41
CA THR A 71 -20.29 -54.51 -8.51
C THR A 71 -19.42 -53.45 -9.19
N LYS A 72 -19.02 -53.68 -10.46
CA LYS A 72 -18.27 -52.69 -11.24
C LYS A 72 -19.04 -51.37 -11.41
N LEU A 73 -20.34 -51.43 -11.66
CA LEU A 73 -21.19 -50.23 -11.77
C LEU A 73 -21.23 -49.44 -10.46
N ARG A 74 -21.35 -50.11 -9.31
CA ARG A 74 -21.30 -49.44 -7.99
C ARG A 74 -19.95 -48.78 -7.74
N ASN A 75 -18.85 -49.47 -8.05
CA ASN A 75 -17.50 -48.92 -7.89
C ASN A 75 -17.32 -47.68 -8.78
N LEU A 76 -17.73 -47.74 -10.05
CA LEU A 76 -17.69 -46.58 -10.95
C LEU A 76 -18.57 -45.42 -10.47
N GLN A 77 -19.73 -45.69 -9.88
CA GLN A 77 -20.56 -44.66 -9.26
C GLN A 77 -19.86 -44.01 -8.06
N GLN A 78 -19.21 -44.80 -7.21
CA GLN A 78 -18.46 -44.32 -6.06
C GLN A 78 -17.25 -43.46 -6.51
N ASP A 79 -16.49 -43.93 -7.49
CA ASP A 79 -15.37 -43.19 -8.08
C ASP A 79 -15.83 -41.89 -8.75
N ASN A 80 -16.95 -41.91 -9.48
CA ASN A 80 -17.51 -40.70 -10.08
C ASN A 80 -17.92 -39.67 -9.02
N ASN A 81 -18.53 -40.11 -7.93
CA ASN A 81 -18.89 -39.24 -6.81
C ASN A 81 -17.64 -38.67 -6.12
N ARG A 82 -16.59 -39.49 -5.93
CA ARG A 82 -15.32 -39.05 -5.37
C ARG A 82 -14.66 -37.98 -6.24
N LEU A 83 -14.56 -38.23 -7.55
CA LEU A 83 -14.00 -37.27 -8.51
C LEU A 83 -14.79 -35.96 -8.55
N ARG A 84 -16.13 -36.02 -8.45
CA ARG A 84 -16.95 -34.79 -8.33
C ARG A 84 -16.62 -33.98 -7.08
N ALA A 85 -16.42 -34.65 -5.94
CA ALA A 85 -16.02 -33.98 -4.70
C ALA A 85 -14.62 -33.36 -4.82
N GLU A 86 -13.66 -34.08 -5.40
CA GLU A 86 -12.31 -33.57 -5.67
C GLU A 86 -12.33 -32.34 -6.59
N VAL A 87 -13.13 -32.36 -7.67
CA VAL A 87 -13.30 -31.21 -8.59
C VAL A 87 -13.91 -30.00 -7.88
N LEU A 88 -14.93 -30.21 -7.05
CA LEU A 88 -15.54 -29.12 -6.27
C LEU A 88 -14.53 -28.51 -5.29
N GLU A 89 -13.74 -29.33 -4.61
CA GLU A 89 -12.73 -28.85 -3.66
C GLU A 89 -11.58 -28.11 -4.38
N ALA A 90 -11.09 -28.65 -5.49
CA ALA A 90 -10.08 -27.96 -6.31
C ALA A 90 -10.59 -26.61 -6.84
N THR A 91 -11.86 -26.54 -7.25
CA THR A 91 -12.50 -25.28 -7.67
C THR A 91 -12.59 -24.30 -6.50
N ARG A 92 -12.96 -24.76 -5.30
CA ARG A 92 -13.02 -23.94 -4.08
C ARG A 92 -11.65 -23.36 -3.72
N ILE A 93 -10.61 -24.19 -3.73
CA ILE A 93 -9.23 -23.76 -3.45
C ILE A 93 -8.77 -22.73 -4.49
N SER A 94 -8.99 -22.99 -5.79
CA SER A 94 -8.63 -22.06 -6.87
C SER A 94 -9.33 -20.71 -6.74
N GLU A 95 -10.63 -20.71 -6.44
CA GLU A 95 -11.39 -19.48 -6.22
C GLU A 95 -10.88 -18.71 -5.00
N GLN A 96 -10.55 -19.42 -3.91
CA GLN A 96 -9.99 -18.80 -2.72
C GLN A 96 -8.63 -18.16 -3.00
N THR A 97 -7.70 -18.88 -3.63
CA THR A 97 -6.39 -18.35 -4.04
C THR A 97 -6.54 -17.13 -4.94
N ARG A 98 -7.50 -17.13 -5.88
CA ARG A 98 -7.79 -15.97 -6.73
C ARG A 98 -8.29 -14.76 -5.93
N ARG A 99 -9.17 -14.97 -4.94
CA ARG A 99 -9.66 -13.91 -4.05
C ARG A 99 -8.50 -13.34 -3.22
N ASP A 100 -7.69 -14.19 -2.62
CA ASP A 100 -6.55 -13.79 -1.80
C ASP A 100 -5.52 -13.01 -2.62
N ALA A 101 -5.18 -13.49 -3.83
CA ALA A 101 -4.30 -12.77 -4.76
C ALA A 101 -4.89 -11.41 -5.19
N SER A 102 -6.21 -11.33 -5.42
CA SER A 102 -6.88 -10.07 -5.73
C SER A 102 -6.85 -9.07 -4.57
N VAL A 103 -7.01 -9.54 -3.33
CA VAL A 103 -6.92 -8.69 -2.13
C VAL A 103 -5.49 -8.19 -1.96
N LYS A 104 -4.49 -9.07 -2.06
CA LYS A 104 -3.07 -8.69 -1.99
C LYS A 104 -2.70 -7.67 -3.08
N THR A 105 -3.21 -7.84 -4.30
CA THR A 105 -3.01 -6.87 -5.40
C THR A 105 -3.54 -5.48 -5.01
N ARG A 106 -4.75 -5.38 -4.45
CA ARG A 106 -5.32 -4.10 -4.01
C ARG A 106 -4.52 -3.47 -2.86
N GLN A 107 -4.04 -4.28 -1.92
CA GLN A 107 -3.18 -3.80 -0.83
C GLN A 107 -1.87 -3.21 -1.35
N LEU A 108 -1.21 -3.90 -2.27
CA LEU A 108 0.01 -3.42 -2.92
C LEU A 108 -0.25 -2.14 -3.75
N GLU A 109 -1.39 -2.02 -4.42
CA GLU A 109 -1.78 -0.80 -5.14
C GLU A 109 -1.94 0.39 -4.18
N THR A 110 -2.61 0.19 -3.04
CA THR A 110 -2.74 1.23 -2.01
C THR A 110 -1.38 1.63 -1.45
N GLN A 111 -0.52 0.66 -1.10
CA GLN A 111 0.83 0.94 -0.57
C GLN A 111 1.71 1.70 -1.58
N VAL A 112 1.67 1.32 -2.86
CA VAL A 112 2.38 2.07 -3.92
C VAL A 112 1.88 3.51 -3.97
N SER A 113 0.56 3.74 -3.94
CA SER A 113 -0.01 5.08 -3.94
C SER A 113 0.38 5.89 -2.69
N GLU A 114 0.44 5.26 -1.52
CA GLU A 114 0.87 5.89 -0.27
C GLU A 114 2.34 6.30 -0.33
N TYR A 115 3.23 5.42 -0.82
CA TYR A 115 4.64 5.75 -1.00
C TYR A 115 4.86 6.83 -2.06
N GLU A 116 4.13 6.81 -3.17
CA GLU A 116 4.17 7.89 -4.17
C GLU A 116 3.75 9.24 -3.57
N LEU A 117 2.69 9.26 -2.75
CA LEU A 117 2.27 10.46 -2.04
C LEU A 117 3.33 10.95 -1.06
N GLN A 118 3.95 10.03 -0.30
CA GLN A 118 4.99 10.37 0.67
C GLN A 118 6.26 10.91 -0.02
N ILE A 119 6.65 10.35 -1.16
CA ILE A 119 7.74 10.89 -2.00
C ILE A 119 7.42 12.32 -2.44
N VAL A 120 6.18 12.62 -2.84
CA VAL A 120 5.77 13.98 -3.22
C VAL A 120 5.86 14.94 -2.03
N GLN A 121 5.40 14.53 -0.85
CA GLN A 121 5.46 15.33 0.38
C GLN A 121 6.90 15.63 0.79
N LEU A 122 7.77 14.62 0.85
CA LEU A 122 9.18 14.79 1.21
C LEU A 122 9.93 15.67 0.19
N ASN A 123 9.61 15.56 -1.10
CA ASN A 123 10.18 16.45 -2.12
C ASN A 123 9.72 17.91 -1.96
N ALA A 124 8.46 18.13 -1.57
CA ALA A 124 7.95 19.47 -1.25
C ALA A 124 8.64 20.05 -0.01
N GLU A 125 8.84 19.25 1.03
CA GLU A 125 9.59 19.63 2.24
C GLU A 125 11.04 19.96 1.91
N LYS A 126 11.74 19.09 1.17
CA LYS A 126 13.10 19.35 0.67
C LYS A 126 13.18 20.66 -0.10
N LYS A 127 12.21 20.95 -0.98
CA LYS A 127 12.14 22.22 -1.72
C LYS A 127 12.00 23.43 -0.78
N ASN A 128 11.23 23.31 0.29
CA ASN A 128 11.07 24.38 1.28
C ASN A 128 12.36 24.61 2.08
N ILE A 129 13.05 23.53 2.50
CA ILE A 129 14.34 23.63 3.20
C ILE A 129 15.42 24.21 2.29
N LEU A 130 15.47 23.81 1.01
CA LEU A 130 16.38 24.40 0.02
C LEU A 130 16.17 25.92 -0.12
N LYS A 131 14.90 26.36 -0.21
CA LYS A 131 14.59 27.81 -0.23
C LYS A 131 15.04 28.52 1.05
N ALA A 132 14.82 27.91 2.22
CA ALA A 132 15.25 28.48 3.50
C ALA A 132 16.78 28.58 3.59
N ARG A 133 17.49 27.53 3.16
CA ARG A 133 18.95 27.51 3.05
C ARG A 133 19.47 28.60 2.10
N ASP A 134 18.84 28.77 0.95
CA ASP A 134 19.23 29.80 -0.02
C ASP A 134 19.02 31.21 0.54
N GLU A 135 17.95 31.42 1.32
CA GLU A 135 17.70 32.67 2.02
C GLU A 135 18.72 32.92 3.14
N GLU A 136 19.07 31.89 3.92
CA GLU A 136 20.13 31.97 4.93
C GLU A 136 21.49 32.27 4.29
N ARG A 137 21.82 31.64 3.15
CA ARG A 137 23.04 31.97 2.37
C ARG A 137 23.01 33.41 1.89
N ARG A 138 21.89 33.92 1.36
CA ARG A 138 21.76 35.34 1.00
C ARG A 138 21.99 36.26 2.19
N ARG A 139 21.53 35.89 3.40
CA ARG A 139 21.79 36.66 4.62
C ARG A 139 23.26 36.63 5.01
N VAL A 140 23.94 35.49 4.91
CA VAL A 140 25.40 35.40 5.10
C VAL A 140 26.11 36.32 4.11
N ASP A 141 25.78 36.23 2.82
CA ASP A 141 26.41 37.04 1.77
C ASP A 141 26.16 38.55 1.98
N LEU A 142 24.95 38.94 2.40
CA LEU A 142 24.64 40.32 2.77
C LEU A 142 25.45 40.78 3.99
N LYS A 143 25.53 39.97 5.04
CA LYS A 143 26.30 40.30 6.26
C LYS A 143 27.81 40.36 5.99
N LEU A 144 28.33 39.47 5.16
CA LEU A 144 29.72 39.52 4.71
C LEU A 144 29.97 40.78 3.88
N ARG A 145 29.07 41.17 2.97
CA ARG A 145 29.17 42.44 2.25
C ARG A 145 29.09 43.66 3.16
N GLU A 146 28.26 43.66 4.20
CA GLU A 146 28.20 44.73 5.20
C GLU A 146 29.54 44.87 5.96
N ILE A 147 30.17 43.73 6.30
CA ILE A 147 31.51 43.71 6.91
C ILE A 147 32.59 44.19 5.92
N GLU A 148 32.54 43.74 4.66
CA GLU A 148 33.52 44.08 3.61
C GLU A 148 33.41 45.53 3.13
N MET A 149 32.20 46.07 3.01
CA MET A 149 31.97 47.46 2.60
C MET A 149 32.28 48.46 3.71
N GLY A 150 32.52 48.00 4.94
CA GLY A 150 32.93 48.83 6.06
C GLY A 150 32.06 50.07 6.18
N GLU A 151 30.83 49.94 6.68
CA GLU A 151 30.08 51.10 7.21
C GLU A 151 30.74 51.63 8.50
N GLY A 152 32.00 52.05 8.38
CA GLY A 152 32.60 53.09 9.18
C GLY A 152 32.51 54.38 8.37
N GLY A 153 31.35 55.05 8.40
CA GLY A 153 31.21 56.36 7.76
C GLY A 153 29.79 56.82 7.45
N ASP A 154 28.93 56.93 8.47
CA ASP A 154 28.10 58.12 8.76
C ASP A 154 27.00 57.77 9.76
N ILE A 155 27.30 57.90 11.05
CA ILE A 155 26.25 58.14 12.05
C ILE A 155 25.87 59.62 11.93
N SER A 156 25.21 59.99 10.84
CA SER A 156 24.51 61.25 10.74
C SER A 156 23.29 61.19 11.65
N LEU A 157 23.45 61.79 12.83
CA LEU A 157 22.37 62.38 13.64
C LEU A 157 21.20 62.90 12.79
N LYS A 158 20.13 62.11 12.66
CA LYS A 158 18.78 62.59 12.35
C LYS A 158 17.75 61.91 13.25
N MET A 159 17.91 62.14 14.55
CA MET A 159 16.81 62.11 15.51
C MET A 159 16.29 63.53 15.70
N SER A 160 15.45 64.01 14.78
CA SER A 160 14.45 65.04 15.09
C SER A 160 13.36 65.11 14.01
N SER A 161 12.18 64.58 14.33
CA SER A 161 10.90 65.24 14.05
C SER A 161 9.79 64.53 14.81
N PRO A 162 9.15 65.17 15.80
CA PRO A 162 7.96 64.68 16.46
C PRO A 162 6.73 65.33 15.82
N LEU A 163 6.03 64.64 14.93
CA LEU A 163 4.73 65.11 14.41
C LEU A 163 3.91 63.93 13.90
N GLY A 164 2.79 63.64 14.58
CA GLY A 164 1.90 62.57 14.17
C GLY A 164 0.72 62.21 15.07
N ARG A 165 0.35 63.04 16.08
CA ARG A 165 -1.02 62.98 16.61
C ARG A 165 -1.95 63.66 15.60
N ARG A 166 -2.71 62.87 14.85
CA ARG A 166 -4.07 63.25 14.43
C ARG A 166 -5.00 62.05 14.55
N ILE A 167 -5.92 62.21 15.49
CA ILE A 167 -7.17 61.48 15.65
C ILE A 167 -8.06 61.78 14.44
N LEU A 168 -8.71 60.74 13.91
CA LEU A 168 -9.95 60.69 13.12
C LEU A 168 -10.24 59.17 13.01
N GLU A 169 -10.95 58.51 13.93
CA GLU A 169 -12.40 58.56 14.13
C GLU A 169 -13.19 58.74 12.82
N ASN A 170 -13.45 57.63 12.12
CA ASN A 170 -14.79 57.24 11.67
C ASN A 170 -14.79 55.87 10.98
N GLN A 171 -15.59 54.97 11.56
CA GLN A 171 -16.38 53.89 10.93
C GLN A 171 -15.87 53.28 9.61
N ARG A 172 -15.47 52.00 9.68
CA ARG A 172 -16.17 50.87 9.03
C ARG A 172 -15.38 49.58 9.26
N GLU A 173 -16.11 48.58 9.73
CA GLU A 173 -15.91 47.12 9.74
C GLU A 173 -14.49 46.55 9.54
N PRO A 174 -14.07 45.59 10.39
CA PRO A 174 -12.77 44.95 10.25
C PRO A 174 -12.74 44.14 8.94
N LYS A 175 -12.03 44.65 7.93
CA LYS A 175 -11.60 43.82 6.81
C LYS A 175 -10.62 42.80 7.37
N ALA A 176 -11.07 41.55 7.42
CA ALA A 176 -10.23 40.40 7.69
C ALA A 176 -8.96 40.48 6.82
N GLU A 177 -7.81 40.31 7.46
CA GLU A 177 -6.53 40.24 6.79
C GLU A 177 -6.59 39.18 5.67
N PRO A 178 -5.98 39.43 4.48
CA PRO A 178 -6.04 38.52 3.33
C PRO A 178 -5.45 37.12 3.62
N TYR A 179 -4.75 36.95 4.74
CA TYR A 179 -4.29 35.67 5.25
C TYR A 179 -5.42 34.87 5.95
N VAL A 180 -6.32 35.55 6.68
CA VAL A 180 -7.45 34.93 7.37
C VAL A 180 -8.54 34.50 6.38
N ALA A 181 -8.80 35.31 5.34
CA ALA A 181 -9.72 34.93 4.26
C ALA A 181 -9.24 33.69 3.48
N ASN A 182 -7.94 33.63 3.15
CA ASN A 182 -7.35 32.45 2.50
C ASN A 182 -7.37 31.21 3.40
N LEU A 183 -7.24 31.36 4.71
CA LEU A 183 -7.32 30.25 5.66
C LEU A 183 -8.75 29.74 5.83
N ILE A 184 -9.74 30.65 5.83
CA ILE A 184 -11.16 30.31 5.84
C ILE A 184 -11.51 29.57 4.54
N ASP A 185 -11.16 30.09 3.37
CA ASP A 185 -11.41 29.42 2.08
C ASP A 185 -10.72 28.05 1.99
N LEU A 186 -9.51 27.91 2.52
CA LEU A 186 -8.79 26.65 2.53
C LEU A 186 -9.43 25.64 3.50
N ASN A 187 -9.88 26.11 4.67
CA ASN A 187 -10.63 25.30 5.62
C ASN A 187 -12.01 24.92 5.08
N GLU A 188 -12.72 25.82 4.40
CA GLU A 188 -13.99 25.54 3.74
C GLU A 188 -13.83 24.50 2.62
N ARG A 189 -12.79 24.62 1.78
CA ARG A 189 -12.46 23.59 0.77
C ARG A 189 -12.11 22.25 1.42
N ARG A 190 -11.41 22.27 2.56
CA ARG A 190 -11.07 21.05 3.31
C ARG A 190 -12.32 20.43 3.93
N ILE A 191 -13.22 21.24 4.50
CA ILE A 191 -14.50 20.81 5.04
C ILE A 191 -15.36 20.20 3.93
N SER A 192 -15.54 20.87 2.79
CA SER A 192 -16.29 20.31 1.67
C SER A 192 -15.68 19.03 1.07
N ALA A 193 -14.36 18.90 1.09
CA ALA A 193 -13.69 17.66 0.68
C ALA A 193 -13.95 16.52 1.67
N LEU A 194 -13.91 16.81 2.98
CA LEU A 194 -14.21 15.86 4.04
C LEU A 194 -15.70 15.49 4.04
N GLU A 195 -16.61 16.43 3.81
CA GLU A 195 -18.05 16.17 3.70
C GLU A 195 -18.37 15.23 2.54
N LYS A 196 -17.74 15.42 1.38
CA LYS A 196 -17.86 14.48 0.24
C LYS A 196 -17.28 13.11 0.56
N GLU A 197 -16.18 13.06 1.29
CA GLU A 197 -15.58 11.78 1.71
C GLU A 197 -16.49 11.04 2.70
N VAL A 198 -17.11 11.77 3.64
CA VAL A 198 -18.14 11.23 4.54
C VAL A 198 -19.34 10.72 3.75
N GLU A 199 -19.86 11.47 2.79
CA GLU A 199 -20.99 11.04 1.95
C GLU A 199 -20.67 9.75 1.16
N ILE A 200 -19.47 9.65 0.58
CA ILE A 200 -19.01 8.43 -0.11
C ILE A 200 -18.88 7.25 0.86
N LEU A 201 -18.38 7.49 2.08
CA LEU A 201 -18.26 6.45 3.11
C LEU A 201 -19.62 6.00 3.64
N GLU A 202 -20.57 6.91 3.81
CA GLU A 202 -21.96 6.60 4.17
C GLU A 202 -22.64 5.77 3.09
N GLN A 203 -22.47 6.14 1.82
CA GLN A 203 -23.00 5.35 0.70
C GLN A 203 -22.40 3.94 0.66
N LYS A 204 -21.07 3.81 0.81
CA LYS A 204 -20.41 2.50 0.91
C LYS A 204 -20.89 1.70 2.11
N ASN A 205 -21.15 2.35 3.24
CA ASN A 205 -21.65 1.68 4.43
C ASN A 205 -23.08 1.15 4.21
N ASN A 206 -23.94 1.93 3.54
CA ASN A 206 -25.28 1.48 3.16
C ASN A 206 -25.22 0.29 2.18
N ASP A 207 -24.35 0.34 1.16
CA ASP A 207 -24.14 -0.78 0.23
C ASP A 207 -23.67 -2.05 0.97
N LEU A 208 -22.83 -1.90 1.99
CA LEU A 208 -22.37 -3.02 2.82
C LEU A 208 -23.48 -3.56 3.72
N ILE A 209 -24.34 -2.70 4.28
CA ILE A 209 -25.51 -3.11 5.06
C ILE A 209 -26.48 -3.90 4.16
N GLU A 210 -26.78 -3.41 2.95
CA GLU A 210 -27.64 -4.14 2.00
C GLU A 210 -27.04 -5.49 1.59
N GLN A 211 -25.73 -5.57 1.37
CA GLN A 211 -25.03 -6.84 1.10
C GLN A 211 -25.06 -7.78 2.29
N LEU A 212 -24.96 -7.25 3.52
CA LEU A 212 -25.05 -8.02 4.75
C LEU A 212 -26.46 -8.58 4.93
N ASP A 213 -27.50 -7.78 4.74
CA ASP A 213 -28.90 -8.20 4.79
C ASP A 213 -29.22 -9.25 3.72
N ALA A 214 -28.72 -9.06 2.49
CA ALA A 214 -28.87 -10.04 1.42
C ALA A 214 -28.16 -11.37 1.75
N SER A 215 -26.99 -11.31 2.38
CA SER A 215 -26.25 -12.49 2.83
C SER A 215 -26.94 -13.20 3.99
N GLN A 216 -27.46 -12.44 4.96
CA GLN A 216 -28.25 -12.92 6.09
C GLN A 216 -29.49 -13.68 5.59
N TYR A 217 -30.23 -13.10 4.65
CA TYR A 217 -31.38 -13.74 4.02
C TYR A 217 -31.03 -15.05 3.30
N GLN A 218 -29.88 -15.10 2.60
CA GLN A 218 -29.39 -16.32 1.96
C GLN A 218 -29.03 -17.41 2.99
N ILE A 219 -28.44 -17.03 4.13
CA ILE A 219 -28.14 -17.95 5.22
C ILE A 219 -29.43 -18.53 5.80
N GLU A 220 -30.42 -17.68 6.12
CA GLU A 220 -31.72 -18.12 6.64
C GLU A 220 -32.43 -19.08 5.67
N THR A 221 -32.39 -18.79 4.37
CA THR A 221 -32.98 -19.67 3.35
C THR A 221 -32.27 -21.01 3.27
N ARG A 222 -30.93 -21.03 3.39
CA ARG A 222 -30.15 -22.28 3.43
C ARG A 222 -30.39 -23.06 4.71
N ASP A 223 -30.51 -22.40 5.85
CA ASP A 223 -30.80 -23.06 7.12
C ASP A 223 -32.18 -23.72 7.12
N LEU A 224 -33.19 -23.08 6.53
CA LEU A 224 -34.51 -23.70 6.31
C LEU A 224 -34.42 -24.95 5.44
N GLU A 225 -33.61 -24.92 4.37
CA GLU A 225 -33.41 -26.09 3.50
C GLU A 225 -32.62 -27.19 4.21
N ILE A 226 -31.61 -26.85 5.01
CA ILE A 226 -30.87 -27.81 5.86
C ILE A 226 -31.83 -28.45 6.86
N GLN A 227 -32.71 -27.68 7.49
CA GLN A 227 -33.75 -28.22 8.38
C GLN A 227 -34.68 -29.17 7.63
N ARG A 228 -35.16 -28.78 6.44
CA ARG A 228 -35.99 -29.65 5.59
C ARG A 228 -35.27 -30.95 5.26
N LEU A 229 -34.03 -30.89 4.74
CA LEU A 229 -33.23 -32.06 4.39
C LEU A 229 -32.97 -32.94 5.61
N ASN A 230 -32.71 -32.35 6.79
CA ASN A 230 -32.58 -33.09 8.05
C ASN A 230 -33.90 -33.79 8.44
N THR A 231 -35.06 -33.16 8.24
CA THR A 231 -36.35 -33.82 8.49
C THR A 231 -36.60 -34.97 7.51
N GLU A 232 -36.25 -34.83 6.22
CA GLU A 232 -36.32 -35.92 5.24
C GLU A 232 -35.36 -37.06 5.60
N MET A 233 -34.13 -36.73 6.00
CA MET A 233 -33.12 -37.71 6.41
C MET A 233 -33.53 -38.44 7.70
N ASN A 234 -34.15 -37.74 8.67
CA ASN A 234 -34.70 -38.35 9.87
C ASN A 234 -35.92 -39.23 9.58
N ARG A 235 -36.72 -38.93 8.54
CA ARG A 235 -37.79 -39.83 8.07
C ARG A 235 -37.21 -41.11 7.45
N ILE A 236 -36.11 -41.00 6.70
CA ILE A 236 -35.42 -42.14 6.09
C ILE A 236 -34.72 -43.01 7.16
N ASN A 237 -34.18 -42.38 8.20
CA ASN A 237 -33.46 -43.06 9.28
C ASN A 237 -34.37 -43.52 10.44
N SER A 238 -35.66 -43.18 10.44
CA SER A 238 -36.62 -43.71 11.41
C SER A 238 -36.88 -45.19 11.13
N PRO A 239 -36.55 -46.11 12.07
CA PRO A 239 -36.81 -47.53 11.91
C PRO A 239 -38.29 -47.82 12.22
N GLN A 240 -39.19 -47.27 11.42
CA GLN A 240 -40.62 -47.56 11.54
C GLN A 240 -40.89 -48.90 10.85
N ARG A 241 -40.84 -49.96 11.67
CA ARG A 241 -41.34 -51.31 11.36
C ARG A 241 -42.72 -51.20 10.71
N VAL A 242 -42.79 -51.35 9.40
CA VAL A 242 -44.07 -51.50 8.70
C VAL A 242 -44.63 -52.87 9.09
N PRO A 243 -45.80 -52.95 9.77
CA PRO A 243 -46.45 -54.22 10.04
C PRO A 243 -46.91 -54.82 8.72
N ARG A 244 -46.51 -56.06 8.45
CA ARG A 244 -47.12 -56.91 7.42
C ARG A 244 -48.58 -57.15 7.81
N THR A 245 -49.51 -56.37 7.26
CA THR A 245 -50.94 -56.72 7.25
C THR A 245 -51.48 -56.78 5.82
N ARG A 246 -52.43 -57.70 5.67
CA ARG A 246 -52.88 -58.40 4.45
C ARG A 246 -53.28 -57.48 3.28
N PRO A 247 -53.08 -57.92 2.02
CA PRO A 247 -53.43 -57.15 0.82
C PRO A 247 -54.93 -57.29 0.51
N GLY A 248 -55.63 -56.16 0.42
CA GLY A 248 -57.03 -56.14 -0.01
C GLY A 248 -57.67 -54.76 0.16
N ALA A 249 -57.98 -54.37 1.39
CA ALA A 249 -58.69 -53.13 1.67
C ALA A 249 -57.80 -51.87 1.70
N ASN A 250 -56.57 -51.98 2.23
CA ASN A 250 -55.70 -50.80 2.46
C ASN A 250 -54.90 -50.35 1.24
N ARG A 251 -55.08 -50.94 0.05
CA ARG A 251 -54.38 -50.48 -1.16
C ARG A 251 -55.13 -49.32 -1.81
N VAL A 252 -56.45 -49.38 -1.83
CA VAL A 252 -57.29 -48.30 -2.36
C VAL A 252 -57.14 -47.06 -1.48
N GLN A 253 -57.33 -47.19 -0.16
CA GLN A 253 -57.11 -46.10 0.80
C GLN A 253 -55.70 -45.48 0.69
N ARG A 254 -54.64 -46.28 0.56
CA ARG A 254 -53.27 -45.75 0.39
C ARG A 254 -53.05 -45.05 -0.95
N LEU A 255 -53.74 -45.48 -1.99
CA LEU A 255 -53.69 -44.81 -3.29
C LEU A 255 -54.53 -43.52 -3.25
N GLU A 256 -55.65 -43.50 -2.55
CA GLU A 256 -56.45 -42.30 -2.28
C GLU A 256 -55.65 -41.29 -1.46
N ASP A 257 -55.04 -41.70 -0.35
CA ASP A 257 -54.16 -40.84 0.46
C ASP A 257 -52.97 -40.30 -0.36
N GLN A 258 -52.43 -41.11 -1.29
CA GLN A 258 -51.37 -40.67 -2.21
C GLN A 258 -51.88 -39.69 -3.28
N ILE A 259 -53.09 -39.89 -3.78
CA ILE A 259 -53.73 -38.97 -4.73
C ILE A 259 -54.02 -37.64 -4.02
N ASP A 260 -54.57 -37.68 -2.81
CA ASP A 260 -54.86 -36.49 -2.01
C ASP A 260 -53.58 -35.71 -1.69
N TYR A 261 -52.50 -36.42 -1.29
CA TYR A 261 -51.20 -35.80 -1.09
C TYR A 261 -50.64 -35.17 -2.38
N LEU A 262 -50.75 -35.84 -3.52
CA LEU A 262 -50.28 -35.32 -4.81
C LEU A 262 -51.13 -34.13 -5.28
N GLN A 263 -52.43 -34.14 -5.00
CA GLN A 263 -53.33 -33.02 -5.29
C GLN A 263 -53.00 -31.82 -4.40
N GLU A 264 -52.84 -32.02 -3.10
CA GLU A 264 -52.44 -30.97 -2.17
C GLU A 264 -51.08 -30.38 -2.56
N HIS A 265 -50.09 -31.23 -2.87
CA HIS A 265 -48.79 -30.78 -3.34
C HIS A 265 -48.87 -30.01 -4.67
N ASN A 266 -49.70 -30.44 -5.63
CA ASN A 266 -49.93 -29.70 -6.87
C ASN A 266 -50.58 -28.33 -6.60
N THR A 267 -51.58 -28.25 -5.71
CA THR A 267 -52.19 -26.95 -5.35
C THR A 267 -51.20 -26.01 -4.67
N GLN A 268 -50.27 -26.54 -3.86
CA GLN A 268 -49.19 -25.76 -3.26
C GLN A 268 -48.20 -25.27 -4.33
N LEU A 269 -47.83 -26.12 -5.30
CA LEU A 269 -46.97 -25.73 -6.42
C LEU A 269 -47.62 -24.66 -7.30
N GLU A 270 -48.91 -24.79 -7.61
CA GLU A 270 -49.68 -23.78 -8.35
C GLU A 270 -49.73 -22.45 -7.60
N LYS A 271 -49.89 -22.49 -6.27
CA LYS A 271 -49.84 -21.29 -5.42
C LYS A 271 -48.47 -20.63 -5.45
N ILE A 272 -47.39 -21.41 -5.37
CA ILE A 272 -46.00 -20.90 -5.44
C ILE A 272 -45.73 -20.31 -6.83
N LEU A 273 -46.16 -20.98 -7.91
CA LEU A 273 -46.02 -20.46 -9.27
C LEU A 273 -46.77 -19.14 -9.45
N SER A 274 -48.01 -19.06 -8.95
CA SER A 274 -48.80 -17.82 -8.97
C SER A 274 -48.12 -16.70 -8.19
N GLN A 275 -47.60 -16.98 -6.98
CA GLN A 275 -46.82 -16.02 -6.20
C GLN A 275 -45.57 -15.55 -6.95
N LYS A 276 -44.78 -16.47 -7.51
CA LYS A 276 -43.58 -16.12 -8.29
C LYS A 276 -43.90 -15.31 -9.54
N GLN A 277 -45.03 -15.58 -10.19
CA GLN A 277 -45.51 -14.78 -11.30
C GLN A 277 -45.85 -13.35 -10.83
N THR A 278 -46.56 -13.20 -9.71
CA THR A 278 -46.86 -11.86 -9.17
C THR A 278 -45.61 -11.10 -8.72
N GLU A 279 -44.62 -11.78 -8.14
CA GLU A 279 -43.31 -11.18 -7.79
C GLU A 279 -42.53 -10.75 -9.04
N PHE A 280 -42.61 -11.52 -10.12
CA PHE A 280 -41.98 -11.17 -11.38
C PHE A 280 -42.65 -9.95 -12.01
N ASP A 281 -43.99 -9.91 -12.02
CA ASP A 281 -44.76 -8.80 -12.58
C ASP A 281 -44.57 -7.50 -11.78
N THR A 282 -44.45 -7.58 -10.45
CA THR A 282 -44.15 -6.43 -9.59
C THR A 282 -42.74 -5.91 -9.83
N LYS A 283 -41.73 -6.79 -9.90
CA LYS A 283 -40.34 -6.41 -10.24
C LYS A 283 -40.23 -5.82 -11.64
N CYS A 284 -40.92 -6.38 -12.64
CA CYS A 284 -40.98 -5.79 -13.98
C CYS A 284 -41.62 -4.41 -13.98
N SER A 285 -42.62 -4.17 -13.13
CA SER A 285 -43.25 -2.85 -12.99
C SER A 285 -42.31 -1.84 -12.30
N GLN A 286 -41.60 -2.25 -11.24
CA GLN A 286 -40.59 -1.44 -10.57
C GLN A 286 -39.43 -1.07 -11.51
N LEU A 287 -38.89 -2.04 -12.26
CA LEU A 287 -37.82 -1.78 -13.23
C LEU A 287 -38.26 -0.84 -14.35
N LYS A 288 -39.53 -0.91 -14.78
CA LYS A 288 -40.07 0.07 -15.75
C LYS A 288 -40.17 1.47 -15.14
N GLU A 289 -40.55 1.58 -13.88
CA GLU A 289 -40.61 2.86 -13.16
C GLU A 289 -39.21 3.45 -12.97
N GLU A 290 -38.24 2.65 -12.51
CA GLU A 290 -36.83 3.06 -12.40
C GLU A 290 -36.24 3.48 -13.75
N LEU A 291 -36.51 2.71 -14.82
CA LEU A 291 -36.09 3.09 -16.17
C LEU A 291 -36.69 4.43 -16.60
N SER A 292 -37.93 4.74 -16.20
CA SER A 292 -38.55 6.04 -16.46
C SER A 292 -37.89 7.17 -15.68
N LYS A 293 -37.56 6.95 -14.40
CA LYS A 293 -36.83 7.92 -13.55
C LYS A 293 -35.43 8.18 -14.07
N THR A 294 -34.69 7.14 -14.47
CA THR A 294 -33.34 7.27 -15.05
C THR A 294 -33.38 8.00 -16.39
N LYS A 295 -34.39 7.75 -17.23
CA LYS A 295 -34.58 8.52 -18.48
C LYS A 295 -34.87 9.99 -18.20
N GLN A 296 -35.69 10.28 -17.19
CA GLN A 296 -35.99 11.66 -16.80
C GLN A 296 -34.76 12.38 -16.25
N SER A 297 -34.00 11.76 -15.34
CA SER A 297 -32.75 12.30 -14.81
C SER A 297 -31.69 12.50 -15.91
N SER A 298 -31.60 11.58 -16.87
CA SER A 298 -30.73 11.75 -18.04
C SER A 298 -31.14 12.93 -18.92
N LEU A 299 -32.45 13.20 -19.06
CA LEU A 299 -32.96 14.37 -19.79
C LEU A 299 -32.62 15.67 -19.07
N GLU A 300 -32.78 15.71 -17.74
CA GLU A 300 -32.43 16.85 -16.88
C GLU A 300 -30.92 17.14 -16.93
N MET A 301 -30.07 16.12 -16.84
CA MET A 301 -28.63 16.23 -17.03
C MET A 301 -28.27 16.76 -18.42
N SER A 302 -28.95 16.30 -19.48
CA SER A 302 -28.72 16.80 -20.84
C SER A 302 -29.11 18.28 -20.98
N GLN A 303 -30.16 18.73 -20.28
CA GLN A 303 -30.53 20.15 -20.22
C GLN A 303 -29.50 20.97 -19.44
N GLN A 304 -28.99 20.47 -18.31
CA GLN A 304 -27.93 21.13 -17.56
C GLN A 304 -26.63 21.28 -18.37
N ILE A 305 -26.24 20.24 -19.12
CA ILE A 305 -25.08 20.31 -20.02
C ILE A 305 -25.29 21.40 -21.08
N LYS A 306 -26.47 21.47 -21.70
CA LYS A 306 -26.78 22.53 -22.68
C LYS A 306 -26.71 23.94 -22.07
N GLU A 307 -27.14 24.10 -20.82
CA GLU A 307 -27.06 25.38 -20.12
C GLU A 307 -25.61 25.74 -19.75
N MET A 308 -24.80 24.77 -19.33
CA MET A 308 -23.36 24.98 -19.12
C MET A 308 -22.64 25.34 -20.41
N ASP A 309 -22.94 24.67 -21.52
CA ASP A 309 -22.36 25.00 -22.83
C ASP A 309 -22.70 26.44 -23.25
N LYS A 310 -23.92 26.88 -22.97
CA LYS A 310 -24.35 28.28 -23.20
C LYS A 310 -23.56 29.25 -22.31
N GLN A 311 -23.38 28.95 -21.02
CA GLN A 311 -22.58 29.77 -20.11
C GLN A 311 -21.11 29.85 -20.54
N ILE A 312 -20.52 28.74 -20.99
CA ILE A 312 -19.16 28.70 -21.53
C ILE A 312 -19.07 29.55 -22.80
N GLN A 313 -20.08 29.48 -23.68
CA GLN A 313 -20.13 30.29 -24.88
C GLN A 313 -20.23 31.80 -24.57
N GLU A 314 -21.02 32.18 -23.57
CA GLU A 314 -21.14 33.56 -23.08
C GLU A 314 -19.83 34.04 -22.43
N GLN A 315 -19.15 33.20 -21.63
CA GLN A 315 -17.82 33.51 -21.08
C GLN A 315 -16.74 33.64 -22.16
N THR A 316 -16.82 32.84 -23.22
CA THR A 316 -15.87 32.92 -24.34
C THR A 316 -16.09 34.20 -25.15
N GLN A 317 -17.35 34.65 -25.30
CA GLN A 317 -17.66 35.93 -25.93
C GLN A 317 -17.21 37.14 -25.10
N THR A 318 -17.35 37.09 -23.77
CA THR A 318 -16.84 38.17 -22.89
C THR A 318 -15.31 38.22 -22.87
N LEU A 319 -14.63 37.08 -22.89
CA LEU A 319 -13.17 37.00 -23.07
C LEU A 319 -12.72 37.54 -24.44
N GLY A 320 -13.49 37.26 -25.51
CA GLY A 320 -13.24 37.81 -26.85
C GLY A 320 -13.49 39.32 -26.98
N GLN A 321 -14.28 39.92 -26.08
CA GLN A 321 -14.46 41.37 -26.00
C GLN A 321 -13.37 42.04 -25.16
N LEU A 322 -12.87 41.36 -24.12
CA LEU A 322 -11.74 41.80 -23.30
C LEU A 322 -10.39 41.74 -24.06
N SER A 323 -10.23 40.84 -25.03
CA SER A 323 -9.03 40.77 -25.89
C SER A 323 -8.97 41.83 -27.00
N LYS A 324 -10.01 42.64 -27.20
CA LYS A 324 -10.02 43.75 -28.18
C LYS A 324 -9.58 45.11 -27.62
N ILE A 325 -9.17 45.19 -26.35
CA ILE A 325 -8.68 46.44 -25.70
C ILE A 325 -7.16 46.41 -25.43
N SER A 326 -6.46 45.31 -25.69
CA SER A 326 -5.02 45.25 -25.48
C SER A 326 -4.33 44.64 -26.69
N THR A 327 -3.26 45.31 -27.11
CA THR A 327 -2.26 44.97 -28.14
C THR A 327 -2.65 45.24 -29.60
N ASP A 328 -2.37 46.48 -30.02
CA ASP A 328 -1.48 46.70 -31.16
C ASP A 328 -0.28 45.75 -31.04
N ASP A 329 -0.15 44.81 -31.97
CA ASP A 329 1.15 44.35 -32.48
C ASP A 329 0.91 43.46 -33.70
N ASN A 330 1.22 44.03 -34.86
CA ASN A 330 1.58 43.30 -36.07
C ASN A 330 2.80 42.44 -35.74
N ASP A 331 2.66 41.11 -35.66
CA ASP A 331 3.65 40.11 -36.09
C ASP A 331 3.32 38.70 -35.55
N SER A 332 2.17 38.15 -35.94
CA SER A 332 1.87 36.71 -35.68
C SER A 332 0.97 36.07 -36.73
N LYS A 333 1.19 36.41 -38.01
CA LYS A 333 0.51 35.74 -39.14
C LYS A 333 1.26 34.55 -39.75
N ASP A 334 2.46 34.23 -39.28
CA ASP A 334 3.28 33.15 -39.88
C ASP A 334 3.37 31.85 -39.07
N LEU A 335 2.84 31.77 -37.84
CA LEU A 335 2.88 30.53 -37.06
C LEU A 335 1.61 29.66 -37.17
N ASN A 336 0.49 30.21 -37.66
CA ASN A 336 -0.80 29.50 -37.73
C ASN A 336 -1.04 28.74 -39.05
N ARG A 337 -0.06 28.69 -39.96
CA ARG A 337 -0.15 27.93 -41.22
C ARG A 337 0.53 26.55 -41.20
N SER A 338 1.13 26.15 -40.07
CA SER A 338 1.93 24.91 -39.98
C SER A 338 1.30 23.76 -39.17
N MET A 339 0.14 23.95 -38.53
CA MET A 339 -0.49 22.88 -37.72
C MET A 339 -1.79 22.28 -38.28
N GLU A 340 -2.37 22.81 -39.36
CA GLU A 340 -3.64 22.31 -39.93
C GLU A 340 -3.52 21.30 -41.09
N SER A 341 -2.31 20.83 -41.44
CA SER A 341 -2.12 19.92 -42.58
C SER A 341 -1.89 18.44 -42.23
N ARG A 342 -2.26 17.96 -41.03
CA ARG A 342 -2.05 16.54 -40.64
C ARG A 342 -3.23 15.82 -39.98
N ILE A 343 -4.46 16.26 -40.21
CA ILE A 343 -5.65 15.46 -39.86
C ILE A 343 -6.60 15.42 -41.07
N SER A 344 -6.19 14.75 -42.15
CA SER A 344 -7.11 14.31 -43.20
C SER A 344 -6.49 13.22 -44.07
N SER A 345 -6.76 11.95 -43.72
CA SER A 345 -6.90 10.82 -44.66
C SER A 345 -7.26 9.56 -43.84
N LYS A 346 -8.54 9.18 -43.82
CA LYS A 346 -9.10 8.02 -44.55
C LYS A 346 -8.36 6.70 -44.33
N ALA A 347 -9.10 5.75 -43.72
CA ALA A 347 -8.77 4.35 -43.56
C ALA A 347 -8.30 3.67 -44.87
N PRO A 348 -7.54 2.57 -44.74
CA PRO A 348 -8.12 1.32 -45.24
C PRO A 348 -7.88 0.10 -44.32
N THR A 349 -8.93 -0.72 -44.30
CA THR A 349 -8.99 -2.12 -43.87
C THR A 349 -7.83 -2.94 -44.43
N THR A 350 -7.00 -3.52 -43.56
CA THR A 350 -6.19 -4.70 -43.92
C THR A 350 -6.03 -5.65 -42.74
N ARG A 351 -6.22 -6.92 -43.05
CA ARG A 351 -6.39 -8.08 -42.18
C ARG A 351 -5.17 -8.99 -42.36
N VAL A 352 -4.28 -9.12 -41.37
CA VAL A 352 -3.28 -10.22 -41.28
C VAL A 352 -2.84 -10.38 -39.80
N PRO A 353 -2.14 -11.46 -39.38
CA PRO A 353 -2.62 -12.34 -38.32
C PRO A 353 -1.79 -12.25 -37.02
N SER A 354 -2.36 -12.82 -35.97
CA SER A 354 -1.75 -13.04 -34.66
C SER A 354 -0.45 -13.85 -34.76
N GLN A 355 0.67 -13.24 -34.40
CA GLN A 355 1.84 -13.96 -33.91
C GLN A 355 2.17 -13.52 -32.49
N SER A 356 2.33 -14.54 -31.65
CA SER A 356 2.80 -14.53 -30.28
C SER A 356 4.16 -13.85 -30.15
N SER A 357 4.27 -12.89 -29.23
CA SER A 357 5.58 -12.41 -28.75
C SER A 357 5.53 -12.17 -27.24
N GLY A 358 5.56 -13.27 -26.49
CA GLY A 358 6.03 -13.29 -25.11
C GLY A 358 7.52 -13.62 -25.10
N SER A 359 8.38 -12.62 -25.16
CA SER A 359 9.80 -12.76 -24.85
C SER A 359 10.30 -11.41 -24.35
N ARG A 360 10.31 -11.23 -23.03
CA ARG A 360 11.11 -10.17 -22.40
C ARG A 360 12.57 -10.53 -22.71
N ARG A 361 13.15 -9.85 -23.72
CA ARG A 361 14.57 -9.94 -24.00
C ARG A 361 15.30 -9.39 -22.76
N SER A 362 15.90 -10.28 -21.97
CA SER A 362 17.07 -9.88 -21.20
C SER A 362 18.08 -9.38 -22.23
N ILE A 363 18.59 -8.17 -22.04
CA ILE A 363 19.72 -7.69 -22.85
C ILE A 363 20.87 -8.61 -22.45
N SER A 364 21.27 -9.52 -23.34
CA SER A 364 22.36 -10.45 -23.05
C SER A 364 23.59 -9.67 -22.59
N SER A 365 24.29 -10.18 -21.58
CA SER A 365 25.58 -9.66 -21.11
C SER A 365 26.53 -9.34 -22.28
N ASP A 366 26.45 -10.14 -23.34
CA ASP A 366 27.26 -9.98 -24.55
C ASP A 366 26.99 -8.66 -25.31
N ILE A 367 25.75 -8.16 -25.28
CA ILE A 367 25.37 -6.90 -25.93
C ILE A 367 25.92 -5.71 -25.13
N LEU A 368 25.90 -5.79 -23.79
CA LEU A 368 26.49 -4.77 -22.92
C LEU A 368 28.02 -4.75 -23.03
N ILE A 369 28.64 -5.93 -23.16
CA ILE A 369 30.09 -6.07 -23.40
C ILE A 369 30.48 -5.46 -24.76
N GLU A 370 29.73 -5.72 -25.83
CA GLU A 370 29.98 -5.10 -27.14
C GLU A 370 29.79 -3.58 -27.11
N HIS A 371 28.78 -3.08 -26.38
CA HIS A 371 28.59 -1.64 -26.21
C HIS A 371 29.73 -0.99 -25.41
N ALA A 372 30.26 -1.67 -24.38
CA ALA A 372 31.44 -1.21 -23.65
C ALA A 372 32.70 -1.19 -24.54
N LYS A 373 32.91 -2.20 -25.38
CA LYS A 373 34.02 -2.22 -26.36
C LYS A 373 33.93 -1.07 -27.37
N TYR A 374 32.72 -0.76 -27.85
CA TYR A 374 32.50 0.37 -28.74
C TYR A 374 32.85 1.71 -28.06
N LEU A 375 32.42 1.91 -26.81
CA LEU A 375 32.75 3.12 -26.05
C LEU A 375 34.25 3.22 -25.72
N LEU A 376 34.92 2.10 -25.45
CA LEU A 376 36.38 2.06 -25.27
C LEU A 376 37.12 2.43 -26.55
N LYS A 377 36.65 1.94 -27.70
CA LYS A 377 37.20 2.29 -29.02
C LYS A 377 37.01 3.78 -29.34
N ASP A 378 35.85 4.34 -29.03
CA ASP A 378 35.58 5.78 -29.18
C ASP A 378 36.48 6.62 -28.25
N ILE A 379 36.73 6.16 -27.01
CA ILE A 379 37.70 6.80 -26.11
C ILE A 379 39.13 6.70 -26.68
N GLU A 380 39.52 5.56 -27.23
CA GLU A 380 40.84 5.34 -27.82
C GLU A 380 41.06 6.20 -29.08
N GLU A 381 40.06 6.34 -29.94
CA GLU A 381 40.08 7.26 -31.09
C GLU A 381 40.15 8.74 -30.65
N ASN A 382 39.49 9.10 -29.54
CA ASN A 382 39.56 10.45 -28.97
C ASN A 382 40.91 10.75 -28.30
N ILE A 383 41.54 9.77 -27.63
CA ILE A 383 42.91 9.87 -27.10
C ILE A 383 43.91 10.04 -28.26
N ASN A 384 43.80 9.19 -29.29
CA ASN A 384 44.73 9.19 -30.42
C ASN A 384 44.59 10.42 -31.31
N SER A 385 43.42 11.09 -31.31
CA SER A 385 43.20 12.35 -32.02
C SER A 385 43.62 13.60 -31.23
N GLY A 386 44.21 13.44 -30.04
CA GLY A 386 44.75 14.56 -29.24
C GLY A 386 43.68 15.53 -28.71
N LYS A 387 42.41 15.13 -28.72
CA LYS A 387 41.31 15.95 -28.18
C LYS A 387 41.30 15.83 -26.66
N ASP A 388 41.43 16.98 -25.99
CA ASP A 388 41.49 17.09 -24.54
C ASP A 388 40.22 16.44 -23.91
N ILE A 389 40.40 15.34 -23.18
CA ILE A 389 39.32 14.49 -22.65
C ILE A 389 38.78 15.12 -21.37
N LYS A 390 38.16 16.28 -21.52
CA LYS A 390 37.28 16.87 -20.50
C LYS A 390 35.81 16.50 -20.73
N GLN A 391 35.53 15.60 -21.68
CA GLN A 391 34.20 15.07 -21.90
C GLN A 391 33.85 14.02 -20.83
N THR A 392 33.34 14.53 -19.71
CA THR A 392 32.72 13.73 -18.65
C THR A 392 31.61 12.82 -19.17
N THR A 393 31.01 13.09 -20.32
CA THR A 393 29.89 12.34 -20.90
C THR A 393 30.26 10.93 -21.39
N THR A 394 31.36 10.73 -22.10
CA THR A 394 31.77 9.41 -22.62
C THR A 394 32.25 8.51 -21.49
N LEU A 395 33.01 9.07 -20.54
CA LEU A 395 33.43 8.36 -19.32
C LEU A 395 32.26 8.04 -18.38
N LYS A 396 31.26 8.94 -18.25
CA LYS A 396 30.03 8.66 -17.49
C LYS A 396 29.20 7.56 -18.16
N ARG A 397 29.11 7.55 -19.49
CA ARG A 397 28.44 6.48 -20.25
C ARG A 397 29.15 5.14 -20.06
N LEU A 398 30.48 5.12 -20.11
CA LEU A 398 31.24 3.90 -19.86
C LEU A 398 31.05 3.40 -18.42
N ARG A 399 31.10 4.28 -17.41
CA ARG A 399 30.79 3.90 -16.02
C ARG A 399 29.39 3.32 -15.85
N SER A 400 28.38 3.95 -16.48
CA SER A 400 27.01 3.46 -16.42
C SER A 400 26.85 2.08 -17.07
N VAL A 401 27.55 1.79 -18.16
CA VAL A 401 27.54 0.46 -18.79
C VAL A 401 28.27 -0.57 -17.91
N ILE A 402 29.38 -0.20 -17.27
CA ILE A 402 30.09 -1.08 -16.33
C ILE A 402 29.21 -1.41 -15.11
N GLU A 403 28.52 -0.43 -14.53
CA GLU A 403 27.56 -0.64 -13.43
C GLU A 403 26.42 -1.60 -13.84
N GLN A 404 25.93 -1.51 -15.08
CA GLN A 404 24.92 -2.44 -15.60
C GLN A 404 25.48 -3.86 -15.80
N ILE A 405 26.73 -4.01 -16.20
CA ILE A 405 27.41 -5.31 -16.30
C ILE A 405 27.60 -5.92 -14.91
N GLU A 406 28.02 -5.12 -13.92
CA GLU A 406 28.18 -5.59 -12.55
C GLU A 406 26.84 -6.00 -11.92
N LYS A 407 25.79 -5.22 -12.17
CA LYS A 407 24.43 -5.54 -11.70
C LYS A 407 23.91 -6.84 -12.31
N THR A 408 24.06 -7.02 -13.63
CA THR A 408 23.65 -8.29 -14.29
C THR A 408 24.50 -9.48 -13.85
N LYS A 409 25.78 -9.26 -13.50
CA LYS A 409 26.66 -10.31 -12.93
C LYS A 409 26.24 -10.69 -11.51
N LEU A 410 25.83 -9.73 -10.68
CA LEU A 410 25.28 -9.97 -9.34
C LEU A 410 23.93 -10.69 -9.41
N GLU A 411 23.03 -10.29 -10.31
CA GLU A 411 21.76 -10.98 -10.56
C GLU A 411 21.98 -12.43 -11.02
N ASN A 412 22.95 -12.67 -11.91
CA ASN A 412 23.30 -14.04 -12.32
C ASN A 412 23.98 -14.86 -11.20
N LYS A 413 24.70 -14.21 -10.28
CA LYS A 413 25.30 -14.88 -9.12
C LYS A 413 24.22 -15.28 -8.10
N SER A 414 23.26 -14.39 -7.81
CA SER A 414 22.09 -14.67 -6.97
C SER A 414 21.25 -15.82 -7.53
N ASN A 415 20.99 -15.82 -8.84
CA ASN A 415 20.21 -16.89 -9.47
C ASN A 415 20.92 -18.25 -9.49
N ASN A 416 22.27 -18.28 -9.41
CA ASN A 416 23.04 -19.52 -9.28
C ASN A 416 23.09 -20.02 -7.83
N GLU A 417 23.17 -19.12 -6.85
CA GLU A 417 23.11 -19.48 -5.42
C GLU A 417 21.73 -20.04 -5.05
N ASP A 418 20.65 -19.53 -5.65
CA ASP A 418 19.28 -20.07 -5.50
C ASP A 418 19.08 -21.43 -6.21
N MET A 419 19.90 -21.76 -7.21
CA MET A 419 19.90 -23.10 -7.83
C MET A 419 20.72 -24.13 -7.04
N GLU A 420 21.77 -23.72 -6.32
CA GLU A 420 22.55 -24.65 -5.48
C GLU A 420 21.88 -24.99 -4.15
N LEU A 421 21.01 -24.11 -3.62
CA LEU A 421 20.21 -24.39 -2.41
C LEU A 421 19.04 -25.38 -2.65
N GLY A 422 18.77 -25.75 -3.90
CA GLY A 422 17.75 -26.73 -4.28
C GLY A 422 18.21 -28.20 -4.24
N LYS A 423 19.47 -28.50 -3.89
CA LYS A 423 20.01 -29.88 -3.87
C LYS A 423 20.90 -30.17 -2.65
N SER A 424 20.37 -30.04 -1.43
CA SER A 424 20.97 -30.70 -0.25
C SER A 424 20.01 -30.82 0.93
N ALA A 425 18.84 -31.41 0.70
CA ALA A 425 18.04 -31.95 1.79
C ALA A 425 18.53 -33.36 2.15
N THR A 426 19.59 -33.46 2.97
CA THR A 426 19.78 -34.51 3.99
C THR A 426 21.02 -34.24 4.85
N SER A 427 20.85 -34.49 6.15
CA SER A 427 21.82 -34.71 7.23
C SER A 427 22.53 -33.50 7.89
N ASP A 428 22.21 -33.35 9.18
CA ASP A 428 23.09 -33.02 10.31
C ASP A 428 24.19 -31.96 10.10
N SER A 429 24.07 -30.83 10.80
CA SER A 429 24.90 -30.62 12.00
C SER A 429 24.67 -29.25 12.63
N ASN A 430 24.77 -29.30 13.96
CA ASN A 430 24.58 -28.26 14.94
C ASN A 430 25.92 -27.51 15.12
N ALA A 431 26.17 -26.46 14.33
CA ALA A 431 27.24 -25.49 14.59
C ALA A 431 27.18 -24.38 13.53
N ASP A 432 26.56 -23.24 13.85
CA ASP A 432 27.02 -21.90 13.44
C ASP A 432 26.03 -20.83 13.91
N SER A 433 26.03 -20.61 15.23
CA SER A 433 25.45 -19.42 15.86
C SER A 433 26.55 -18.66 16.62
N LYS A 434 27.71 -18.47 15.98
CA LYS A 434 28.88 -17.80 16.61
C LYS A 434 29.32 -16.52 15.94
N THR A 435 28.76 -16.16 14.79
CA THR A 435 29.16 -14.94 14.05
C THR A 435 28.31 -13.71 14.39
N TYR A 436 27.17 -13.87 15.05
CA TYR A 436 26.28 -12.76 15.42
C TYR A 436 26.54 -12.17 16.83
N ILE A 437 27.39 -12.81 17.64
CA ILE A 437 27.68 -12.34 19.01
C ILE A 437 28.87 -11.35 19.03
N GLY A 438 29.77 -11.39 18.04
CA GLY A 438 30.95 -10.52 17.99
C GLY A 438 30.63 -9.04 17.79
N SER A 439 29.67 -8.72 16.92
CA SER A 439 29.24 -7.34 16.64
C SER A 439 28.51 -6.69 17.81
N GLN A 440 27.81 -7.48 18.64
CA GLN A 440 27.13 -6.98 19.83
C GLN A 440 28.15 -6.57 20.91
N THR A 441 29.21 -7.36 21.12
CA THR A 441 30.26 -7.04 22.11
C THR A 441 31.12 -5.84 21.73
N GLU A 442 31.32 -5.59 20.45
CA GLU A 442 32.03 -4.38 19.98
C GLU A 442 31.20 -3.12 20.19
N TRP A 443 29.89 -3.20 19.96
CA TRP A 443 28.95 -2.10 20.24
C TRP A 443 28.87 -1.79 21.74
N ASP A 444 28.82 -2.81 22.58
CA ASP A 444 28.78 -2.64 24.03
C ASP A 444 30.07 -2.00 24.57
N ASN A 445 31.24 -2.35 24.01
CA ASN A 445 32.51 -1.73 24.36
C ASN A 445 32.58 -0.27 23.90
N HIS A 446 32.15 0.02 22.67
CA HIS A 446 32.11 1.39 22.15
C HIS A 446 31.13 2.29 22.93
N MET A 447 30.01 1.74 23.37
CA MET A 447 29.05 2.46 24.22
C MET A 447 29.62 2.74 25.62
N LYS A 448 30.46 1.84 26.13
CA LYS A 448 31.16 2.01 27.41
C LYS A 448 32.25 3.07 27.33
N ASP A 449 32.97 3.15 26.21
CA ASP A 449 33.97 4.18 25.95
C ASP A 449 33.32 5.56 25.81
N LEU A 450 32.23 5.69 25.06
CA LEU A 450 31.44 6.93 24.99
C LEU A 450 30.91 7.38 26.35
N GLN A 451 30.52 6.43 27.20
CA GLN A 451 30.06 6.74 28.56
C GLN A 451 31.21 7.23 29.46
N ASN A 452 32.42 6.75 29.25
CA ASN A 452 33.62 7.23 29.96
C ASN A 452 34.04 8.62 29.46
N ASP A 453 34.01 8.85 28.15
CA ASP A 453 34.30 10.16 27.55
C ASP A 453 33.32 11.23 28.03
N TYR A 454 32.02 10.88 28.13
CA TYR A 454 31.02 11.78 28.69
C TYR A 454 31.27 12.12 30.17
N LYS A 455 31.73 11.15 30.97
CA LYS A 455 32.12 11.40 32.37
C LYS A 455 33.34 12.30 32.46
N GLN A 456 34.33 12.11 31.58
CA GLN A 456 35.53 12.95 31.53
C GLN A 456 35.19 14.38 31.11
N LEU A 457 34.40 14.57 30.06
CA LEU A 457 33.94 15.89 29.61
C LEU A 457 33.13 16.63 30.69
N ARG A 458 32.35 15.90 31.50
CA ARG A 458 31.64 16.48 32.65
C ARG A 458 32.61 16.95 33.74
N ALA A 459 33.65 16.17 34.03
CA ALA A 459 34.70 16.55 34.98
C ALA A 459 35.49 17.77 34.48
N ASP A 460 35.84 17.80 33.19
CA ASP A 460 36.55 18.91 32.57
C ASP A 460 35.71 20.19 32.57
N ARG A 461 34.40 20.10 32.29
CA ARG A 461 33.47 21.23 32.40
C ARG A 461 33.42 21.77 33.83
N ASP A 462 33.33 20.89 34.82
CA ASP A 462 33.25 21.30 36.22
C ASP A 462 34.60 21.90 36.70
N MET A 463 35.73 21.39 36.21
CA MET A 463 37.07 21.98 36.40
C MET A 463 37.19 23.38 35.76
N ILE A 464 36.74 23.54 34.51
CA ILE A 464 36.73 24.83 33.82
C ILE A 464 35.86 25.82 34.59
N LYS A 465 34.69 25.39 35.08
CA LYS A 465 33.82 26.24 35.91
C LYS A 465 34.53 26.70 37.20
N SER A 466 35.24 25.80 37.88
CA SER A 466 36.04 26.15 39.05
C SER A 466 37.18 27.14 38.72
N LEU A 467 37.83 26.99 37.57
CA LEU A 467 38.87 27.93 37.13
C LEU A 467 38.27 29.31 36.81
N TYR A 468 37.10 29.37 36.17
CA TYR A 468 36.40 30.63 35.93
C TYR A 468 35.98 31.32 37.23
N GLU A 469 35.48 30.57 38.23
CA GLU A 469 35.15 31.12 39.54
C GLU A 469 36.39 31.62 40.29
N GLN A 470 37.52 30.91 40.17
CA GLN A 470 38.80 31.33 40.74
C GLN A 470 39.33 32.61 40.08
N VAL A 471 39.33 32.68 38.74
CA VAL A 471 39.73 33.88 37.99
C VAL A 471 38.82 35.06 38.27
N ALA A 472 37.51 34.84 38.40
CA ALA A 472 36.56 35.88 38.78
C ALA A 472 36.82 36.42 40.19
N ALA A 473 37.11 35.55 41.16
CA ALA A 473 37.49 35.95 42.52
C ALA A 473 38.82 36.72 42.56
N GLU A 474 39.78 36.34 41.71
CA GLU A 474 41.08 37.00 41.60
C GLU A 474 40.98 38.38 40.93
N LEU A 475 40.16 38.51 39.89
CA LEU A 475 39.77 39.81 39.29
C LEU A 475 39.05 40.71 40.29
N GLN A 476 38.21 40.15 41.17
CA GLN A 476 37.52 40.91 42.20
C GLN A 476 38.49 41.40 43.29
N ARG A 477 39.51 40.61 43.66
CA ARG A 477 40.61 41.04 44.53
C ARG A 477 41.48 42.11 43.87
N GLU A 478 41.80 41.99 42.59
CA GLU A 478 42.54 43.01 41.82
C GLU A 478 41.77 44.34 41.76
N ARG A 479 40.44 44.29 41.55
CA ARG A 479 39.60 45.49 41.58
C ARG A 479 39.53 46.15 42.95
N GLN A 480 39.48 45.37 44.03
CA GLN A 480 39.55 45.90 45.40
C GLN A 480 40.93 46.49 45.72
N LYS A 481 42.01 45.87 45.23
CA LYS A 481 43.39 46.36 45.39
C LYS A 481 43.63 47.68 44.65
N ARG A 482 43.11 47.83 43.43
CA ARG A 482 43.17 49.10 42.66
C ARG A 482 42.27 50.20 43.24
N ALA A 483 41.17 49.84 43.90
CA ALA A 483 40.32 50.80 44.62
C ALA A 483 40.96 51.32 45.92
N SER A 484 41.87 50.57 46.54
CA SER A 484 42.67 51.03 47.69
C SER A 484 43.93 51.82 47.29
N GLU A 485 44.45 51.63 46.08
CA GLU A 485 45.69 52.27 45.59
C GLU A 485 45.47 53.60 44.83
N THR A 486 44.23 54.09 44.72
CA THR A 486 43.88 55.36 44.04
C THR A 486 43.45 56.50 44.98
N SER A 487 43.85 56.45 46.26
CA SER A 487 43.47 57.49 47.24
C SER A 487 44.63 58.23 47.91
N HIS A 488 45.85 58.24 47.36
CA HIS A 488 46.94 59.09 47.86
C HIS A 488 47.92 59.44 46.74
N THR A 489 47.76 60.63 46.15
CA THR A 489 48.81 61.48 45.56
C THR A 489 48.16 62.81 45.14
N ASP A 490 48.35 63.82 45.98
CA ASP A 490 48.92 65.15 45.64
C ASP A 490 48.45 65.84 44.35
N ASP A 491 47.75 66.97 44.47
CA ASP A 491 48.37 68.30 44.63
C ASP A 491 47.52 69.46 44.03
N VAL A 492 47.16 70.42 44.90
CA VAL A 492 47.53 71.85 44.83
C VAL A 492 47.13 72.69 43.58
N LEU A 493 46.49 73.84 43.88
CA LEU A 493 46.31 75.13 43.15
C LEU A 493 44.89 75.44 42.60
N ASN A 494 43.99 76.20 43.29
CA ASN A 494 43.91 77.68 43.49
C ASN A 494 43.28 78.46 42.30
N PRO A 495 42.67 79.68 42.40
CA PRO A 495 41.80 80.37 43.39
C PRO A 495 40.41 80.78 42.79
N GLY A 496 39.48 81.36 43.59
CA GLY A 496 38.51 82.32 43.02
C GLY A 496 37.20 82.60 43.74
N ALA A 497 37.17 83.72 44.49
CA ALA A 497 36.07 84.68 44.62
C ALA A 497 34.75 84.32 45.35
N GLY A 498 34.54 84.98 46.50
CA GLY A 498 33.44 85.95 46.59
C GLY A 498 32.41 85.82 47.73
N ARG A 499 32.64 86.62 48.80
CA ARG A 499 31.65 87.41 49.60
C ARG A 499 30.58 86.63 50.40
N PHE A 500 30.20 86.95 51.64
CA PHE A 500 30.11 88.23 52.37
C PHE A 500 29.79 87.97 53.88
N LYS A 501 30.35 88.81 54.78
CA LYS A 501 29.75 89.42 56.02
C LYS A 501 29.28 88.53 57.18
N HIS A 502 29.40 88.84 58.49
CA HIS A 502 29.83 89.94 59.38
C HIS A 502 30.20 89.25 60.74
N SER A 503 31.12 89.66 61.64
CA SER A 503 31.04 90.80 62.58
C SER A 503 32.09 90.61 63.72
N LEU A 504 33.01 91.58 63.93
CA LEU A 504 33.48 92.23 65.21
C LEU A 504 33.70 91.36 66.49
N LYS A 505 34.80 91.35 67.29
CA LYS A 505 35.87 92.30 67.77
C LYS A 505 37.03 91.42 68.35
N SER A 506 38.33 91.61 68.05
CA SER A 506 39.36 92.52 68.65
C SER A 506 39.73 92.24 70.14
N PRO A 507 41.00 92.42 70.60
CA PRO A 507 42.30 91.88 70.12
C PRO A 507 43.20 91.42 71.31
N GLU A 508 44.51 91.25 71.06
CA GLU A 508 45.64 91.24 72.03
C GLU A 508 46.02 89.92 72.74
N SER A 509 47.16 89.34 72.33
CA SER A 509 48.40 89.39 73.15
C SER A 509 49.47 88.46 72.54
N GLU A 510 50.44 89.10 71.91
CA GLU A 510 51.70 88.53 71.43
C GLU A 510 52.70 88.30 72.56
N LEU A 511 53.54 87.29 72.33
CA LEU A 511 54.96 87.24 72.71
C LEU A 511 55.31 87.12 74.20
N GLN A 512 55.55 85.87 74.58
CA GLN A 512 56.91 85.37 74.83
C GLN A 512 57.66 86.04 76.00
N ASP A 513 57.45 85.46 77.17
CA ASP A 513 58.48 84.74 77.92
C ASP A 513 59.91 85.26 77.74
N MET A 514 60.37 86.11 78.67
CA MET A 514 61.65 85.96 79.37
C MET A 514 61.92 87.11 80.34
N ARG A 515 62.44 86.72 81.50
CA ARG A 515 63.29 87.48 82.44
C ARG A 515 62.61 88.35 83.52
N VAL A 516 62.33 87.67 84.64
CA VAL A 516 63.16 87.72 85.86
C VAL A 516 63.80 89.09 86.19
N LYS A 517 63.43 89.58 87.39
CA LYS A 517 64.02 90.66 88.22
C LYS A 517 63.46 92.07 88.01
N HIS A 518 62.63 92.50 88.96
CA HIS A 518 62.87 93.64 89.86
C HIS A 518 61.55 94.26 90.36
N LEU A 519 60.81 93.51 91.19
CA LEU A 519 59.75 94.05 92.06
C LEU A 519 60.32 94.26 93.47
N GLU A 520 61.30 95.16 93.60
CA GLU A 520 61.88 95.52 94.91
C GLU A 520 62.56 96.90 94.95
N GLN A 521 62.21 97.84 94.06
CA GLN A 521 62.88 99.16 94.00
C GLN A 521 61.96 100.36 93.74
N ILE A 522 60.67 100.30 94.10
CA ILE A 522 59.75 101.46 93.94
C ILE A 522 59.08 101.89 95.26
N ASN A 523 59.18 101.12 96.35
CA ASN A 523 58.81 101.59 97.71
C ASN A 523 59.91 102.44 98.38
N GLU A 524 61.05 102.65 97.70
CA GLU A 524 62.19 103.45 98.17
C GLU A 524 62.18 104.91 97.66
N LEU A 525 61.34 105.22 96.67
CA LEU A 525 61.30 106.55 96.02
C LEU A 525 60.26 107.52 96.62
N GLN A 526 59.33 107.03 97.46
CA GLN A 526 58.39 107.89 98.20
C GLN A 526 58.97 108.47 99.50
N LYS A 527 60.15 107.99 99.95
CA LYS A 527 60.91 108.56 101.10
C LYS A 527 61.98 109.59 100.70
N ARG A 528 62.31 109.74 99.41
CA ARG A 528 63.27 110.74 98.91
C ARG A 528 62.64 112.12 98.65
N LEU A 529 61.34 112.20 98.37
CA LEU A 529 60.59 113.45 98.15
C LEU A 529 60.49 114.38 99.39
N LYS A 530 60.90 113.92 100.58
CA LYS A 530 60.96 114.74 101.82
C LYS A 530 62.35 115.26 102.16
N ARG A 531 63.41 114.89 101.42
CA ARG A 531 64.78 115.44 101.59
C ARG A 531 65.08 116.57 100.60
N ASP A 532 64.39 116.62 99.47
CA ASP A 532 64.62 117.59 98.39
C ASP A 532 64.06 119.00 98.67
N LYS A 533 63.56 119.26 99.89
CA LYS A 533 63.15 120.60 100.34
C LYS A 533 64.28 121.37 101.06
N GLN A 534 65.38 120.70 101.43
CA GLN A 534 66.52 121.32 102.12
C GLN A 534 67.73 121.58 101.19
N THR A 535 67.78 120.97 100.01
CA THR A 535 68.84 121.18 99.00
C THR A 535 68.62 122.39 98.09
N ILE A 536 67.43 122.97 98.10
CA ILE A 536 67.10 124.18 97.31
C ILE A 536 67.73 125.44 97.94
N LEU A 537 68.01 125.45 99.25
CA LEU A 537 68.63 126.60 99.93
C LEU A 537 70.17 126.67 99.79
N ASP A 538 70.85 125.57 99.44
CA ASP A 538 72.32 125.56 99.24
C ASP A 538 72.73 125.70 97.76
N LEU A 539 71.77 125.67 96.82
CA LEU A 539 72.03 125.82 95.37
C LEU A 539 71.97 127.27 94.90
N GLU A 540 71.34 128.17 95.66
CA GLU A 540 71.30 129.61 95.36
C GLU A 540 72.69 130.27 95.58
N GLU A 541 73.57 129.70 96.42
CA GLU A 541 74.94 130.21 96.66
C GLU A 541 75.97 129.71 95.60
N LYS A 542 75.62 128.74 94.74
CA LYS A 542 76.52 128.22 93.68
C LYS A 542 76.23 128.77 92.27
N VAL A 543 75.05 129.33 92.04
CA VAL A 543 74.67 129.96 90.76
C VAL A 543 75.42 131.29 90.55
N GLU A 544 75.79 131.98 91.63
CA GLU A 544 76.53 133.26 91.58
C GLU A 544 78.02 133.08 91.20
N LYS A 545 78.59 131.87 91.33
CA LYS A 545 79.98 131.55 90.90
C LYS A 545 80.10 130.87 89.53
N GLN A 546 78.99 130.51 88.88
CA GLN A 546 78.99 129.87 87.55
C GLN A 546 78.75 130.84 86.39
N GLN A 547 78.27 132.06 86.65
CA GLN A 547 78.06 133.08 85.61
C GLN A 547 79.35 133.77 85.13
N GLU A 548 80.48 133.58 85.80
CA GLU A 548 81.76 134.20 85.45
C GLU A 548 82.70 133.28 84.63
N GLN A 549 82.30 132.02 84.38
CA GLN A 549 83.08 131.02 83.60
C GLN A 549 82.52 130.71 82.19
N GLN A 550 81.39 131.31 81.78
CA GLN A 550 80.74 131.03 80.49
C GLN A 550 81.02 132.05 79.36
N ARG A 551 81.97 132.98 79.55
CA ARG A 551 82.39 133.92 78.47
C ARG A 551 83.61 133.45 77.64
N GLY A 552 84.04 132.19 77.77
CA GLY A 552 85.25 131.67 77.10
C GLY A 552 85.09 130.43 76.20
N LYS A 553 83.86 129.97 75.89
CA LYS A 553 83.61 128.72 75.11
C LYS A 553 82.76 128.91 73.85
N SER A 554 82.88 130.06 73.17
CA SER A 554 82.11 130.36 71.94
C SER A 554 82.83 129.98 70.64
N ASP A 555 84.11 129.59 70.68
CA ASP A 555 84.93 129.40 69.47
C ASP A 555 85.24 127.91 69.15
N GLU A 556 84.92 126.95 70.02
CA GLU A 556 85.08 125.50 69.77
C GLU A 556 83.82 124.83 69.17
N GLU A 557 82.63 125.44 69.29
CA GLU A 557 81.37 124.88 68.77
C GLU A 557 81.20 125.09 67.25
N ALA A 558 81.87 126.09 66.65
CA ALA A 558 81.81 126.33 65.21
C ALA A 558 82.55 125.25 64.38
N ALA A 559 83.67 124.70 64.89
CA ALA A 559 84.44 123.67 64.19
C ALA A 559 83.77 122.27 64.22
N ALA A 560 82.94 122.00 65.22
CA ALA A 560 82.20 120.73 65.33
C ALA A 560 81.02 120.64 64.34
N ILE A 561 80.39 121.76 63.99
CA ILE A 561 79.25 121.82 63.06
C ILE A 561 79.70 121.55 61.60
N GLU A 562 80.89 122.00 61.20
CA GLU A 562 81.40 121.79 59.84
C GLU A 562 81.77 120.31 59.57
N SER A 563 82.29 119.60 60.58
CA SER A 563 82.58 118.16 60.52
C SER A 563 81.31 117.29 60.37
N LEU A 564 80.22 117.67 61.05
CA LEU A 564 78.94 116.97 60.96
C LEU A 564 78.25 117.17 59.60
N ASN A 565 78.34 118.36 59.01
CA ASN A 565 77.79 118.61 57.67
C ASN A 565 78.49 117.78 56.59
N LYS A 566 79.80 117.54 56.71
CA LYS A 566 80.55 116.70 55.76
C LYS A 566 80.13 115.22 55.82
N LYS A 567 79.84 114.70 57.02
CA LYS A 567 79.33 113.33 57.20
C LYS A 567 77.89 113.16 56.67
N ASN A 568 77.03 114.16 56.85
CA ASN A 568 75.68 114.13 56.30
C ASN A 568 75.66 114.12 54.76
N SER A 569 76.61 114.82 54.11
CA SER A 569 76.76 114.77 52.65
C SER A 569 77.10 113.36 52.15
N GLN A 570 78.01 112.66 52.83
CA GLN A 570 78.43 111.30 52.45
C GLN A 570 77.30 110.27 52.62
N ILE A 571 76.53 110.38 53.70
CA ILE A 571 75.37 109.50 53.93
C ILE A 571 74.28 109.72 52.88
N SER A 572 74.09 110.96 52.43
CA SER A 572 73.12 111.27 51.36
C SER A 572 73.50 110.62 50.04
N GLU A 573 74.78 110.66 49.66
CA GLU A 573 75.27 110.01 48.43
C GLU A 573 75.13 108.48 48.49
N GLU A 574 75.42 107.86 49.63
CA GLU A 574 75.21 106.41 49.82
C GLU A 574 73.73 106.01 49.75
N LEU A 575 72.83 106.84 50.30
CA LEU A 575 71.38 106.61 50.21
C LEU A 575 70.88 106.70 48.77
N ASP A 576 71.37 107.64 47.98
CA ASP A 576 70.97 107.77 46.58
C ASP A 576 71.52 106.62 45.72
N MET A 577 72.73 106.14 45.98
CA MET A 577 73.24 104.91 45.34
C MET A 577 72.42 103.67 45.71
N LEU A 578 72.04 103.51 46.98
CA LEU A 578 71.20 102.41 47.42
C LEU A 578 69.79 102.47 46.81
N ARG A 579 69.21 103.67 46.67
CA ARG A 579 67.93 103.88 45.98
C ARG A 579 68.03 103.50 44.50
N SER A 580 69.09 103.92 43.80
CA SER A 580 69.32 103.55 42.40
C SER A 580 69.45 102.03 42.24
N LYS A 581 70.21 101.37 43.12
CA LYS A 581 70.39 99.92 43.09
C LYS A 581 69.11 99.15 43.42
N ASN A 582 68.28 99.67 44.32
CA ASN A 582 66.99 99.08 44.65
C ASN A 582 66.01 99.21 43.47
N LEU A 583 66.02 100.36 42.77
CA LEU A 583 65.23 100.56 41.56
C LEU A 583 65.67 99.61 40.42
N GLU A 584 66.98 99.40 40.22
CA GLU A 584 67.48 98.41 39.25
C GLU A 584 67.07 96.98 39.61
N LEU A 585 67.13 96.60 40.89
CA LEU A 585 66.67 95.30 41.35
C LEU A 585 65.17 95.12 41.18
N GLN A 586 64.39 96.16 41.44
CA GLN A 586 62.94 96.16 41.24
C GLN A 586 62.60 95.98 39.75
N ASN A 587 63.24 96.73 38.85
CA ASN A 587 63.07 96.58 37.41
C ASN A 587 63.47 95.17 36.93
N ARG A 588 64.56 94.61 37.47
CA ARG A 588 64.99 93.24 37.15
C ARG A 588 64.00 92.18 37.66
N TYR A 589 63.37 92.42 38.81
CA TYR A 589 62.34 91.57 39.36
C TYR A 589 61.08 91.60 38.48
N GLU A 590 60.64 92.78 38.03
CA GLU A 590 59.50 92.93 37.12
C GLU A 590 59.75 92.22 35.77
N VAL A 591 60.96 92.32 35.21
CA VAL A 591 61.33 91.59 33.98
C VAL A 591 61.34 90.07 34.20
N LEU A 592 61.82 89.60 35.34
CA LEU A 592 61.78 88.17 35.68
C LEU A 592 60.37 87.67 35.93
N GLU A 593 59.52 88.47 36.57
CA GLU A 593 58.11 88.14 36.84
C GLU A 593 57.30 88.07 35.54
N THR A 594 57.48 89.02 34.63
CA THR A 594 56.87 88.98 33.29
C THR A 594 57.36 87.78 32.47
N SER A 595 58.67 87.48 32.48
CA SER A 595 59.21 86.28 31.81
C SER A 595 58.68 84.98 32.44
N LEU A 596 58.51 84.92 33.76
CA LEU A 596 57.95 83.77 34.45
C LEU A 596 56.47 83.60 34.12
N GLN A 597 55.69 84.70 34.09
CA GLN A 597 54.28 84.68 33.70
C GLN A 597 54.10 84.22 32.25
N GLU A 598 54.96 84.65 31.33
CA GLU A 598 54.98 84.18 29.94
C GLU A 598 55.26 82.67 29.88
N LYS A 599 56.28 82.19 30.61
CA LYS A 599 56.56 80.75 30.70
C LYS A 599 55.40 79.94 31.31
N ILE A 600 54.74 80.46 32.34
CA ILE A 600 53.56 79.84 32.93
C ILE A 600 52.40 79.79 31.92
N SER A 601 52.19 80.87 31.15
CA SER A 601 51.16 80.90 30.10
C SER A 601 51.43 79.87 29.00
N THR A 602 52.68 79.79 28.50
CA THR A 602 53.05 78.77 27.50
C THR A 602 52.93 77.35 28.05
N ALA A 603 53.29 77.10 29.31
CA ALA A 603 53.12 75.81 29.96
C ALA A 603 51.63 75.41 30.08
N LYS A 604 50.74 76.37 30.39
CA LYS A 604 49.28 76.15 30.38
C LYS A 604 48.76 75.83 28.99
N ASP A 605 49.22 76.54 27.96
CA ASP A 605 48.84 76.26 26.56
C ASP A 605 49.29 74.86 26.13
N TYR A 606 50.50 74.44 26.52
CA TYR A 606 50.99 73.07 26.27
C TYR A 606 50.19 72.02 27.04
N GLN A 607 49.85 72.29 28.30
CA GLN A 607 49.00 71.41 29.11
C GLN A 607 47.62 71.26 28.49
N GLU A 608 46.99 72.36 28.03
CA GLU A 608 45.69 72.33 27.38
C GLU A 608 45.74 71.55 26.06
N ARG A 609 46.76 71.79 25.23
CA ARG A 609 46.97 71.00 23.99
C ARG A 609 47.17 69.52 24.28
N TYR A 610 47.93 69.18 25.33
CA TYR A 610 48.14 67.79 25.74
C TYR A 610 46.84 67.16 26.26
N SER A 611 46.05 67.88 27.07
CA SER A 611 44.74 67.44 27.52
C SER A 611 43.77 67.21 26.35
N GLN A 612 43.70 68.13 25.39
CA GLN A 612 42.91 67.97 24.16
C GLN A 612 43.37 66.78 23.33
N LEU A 613 44.69 66.56 23.23
CA LEU A 613 45.26 65.41 22.53
C LEU A 613 44.90 64.10 23.23
N VAL A 614 45.02 64.02 24.56
CA VAL A 614 44.61 62.85 25.35
C VAL A 614 43.11 62.60 25.23
N GLU A 615 42.28 63.64 25.25
CA GLU A 615 40.84 63.53 24.98
C GLU A 615 40.55 62.99 23.57
N SER A 616 41.30 63.43 22.56
CA SER A 616 41.16 62.90 21.20
C SER A 616 41.59 61.44 21.09
N TYR A 617 42.68 61.03 21.76
CA TYR A 617 43.14 59.65 21.79
C TYR A 617 42.20 58.73 22.56
N THR A 618 41.63 59.21 23.67
CA THR A 618 40.62 58.45 24.44
C THR A 618 39.33 58.29 23.63
N LYS A 619 38.86 59.35 22.96
CA LYS A 619 37.73 59.25 22.01
C LYS A 619 38.02 58.23 20.91
N LEU A 620 39.17 58.33 20.24
CA LEU A 620 39.58 57.40 19.20
C LEU A 620 39.68 55.95 19.71
N THR A 621 40.22 55.74 20.91
CA THR A 621 40.26 54.42 21.57
C THR A 621 38.85 53.88 21.80
N THR A 622 37.92 54.68 22.32
CA THR A 622 36.53 54.24 22.52
C THR A 622 35.80 53.97 21.21
N GLU A 623 36.11 54.69 20.14
CA GLU A 623 35.57 54.42 18.80
C GLU A 623 36.12 53.12 18.22
N HIS A 624 37.42 52.83 18.41
CA HIS A 624 38.01 51.54 18.06
C HIS A 624 37.41 50.38 18.85
N GLU A 625 37.17 50.53 20.16
CA GLU A 625 36.52 49.52 20.98
C GLU A 625 35.07 49.25 20.53
N LYS A 626 34.32 50.30 20.18
CA LYS A 626 32.97 50.16 19.61
C LYS A 626 33.01 49.45 18.26
N LEU A 627 33.97 49.78 17.40
CA LEU A 627 34.15 49.14 16.11
C LEU A 627 34.52 47.65 16.26
N ASP A 628 35.45 47.32 17.16
CA ASP A 628 35.84 45.93 17.46
C ASP A 628 34.65 45.13 18.03
N HIS A 629 33.85 45.74 18.92
CA HIS A 629 32.64 45.11 19.44
C HIS A 629 31.60 44.89 18.33
N SER A 630 31.41 45.87 17.44
CA SER A 630 30.50 45.73 16.28
C SER A 630 30.98 44.65 15.32
N LEU A 631 32.28 44.57 15.04
CA LEU A 631 32.87 43.54 14.20
C LEU A 631 32.69 42.15 14.80
N LYS A 632 32.94 42.00 16.10
CA LYS A 632 32.71 40.73 16.83
C LYS A 632 31.25 40.31 16.75
N ASN A 633 30.30 41.23 16.93
CA ASN A 633 28.88 40.94 16.81
C ASN A 633 28.51 40.51 15.38
N ALA A 634 29.03 41.21 14.35
CA ALA A 634 28.79 40.83 12.96
C ALA A 634 29.39 39.45 12.61
N LEU A 635 30.59 39.13 13.12
CA LEU A 635 31.19 37.81 12.97
C LEU A 635 30.38 36.72 13.67
N MET A 636 29.86 36.96 14.88
CA MET A 636 28.97 36.03 15.56
C MET A 636 27.69 35.75 14.77
N ASP A 637 27.10 36.78 14.14
CA ASP A 637 25.94 36.61 13.26
C ASP A 637 26.28 35.76 12.04
N VAL A 638 27.45 35.98 11.40
CA VAL A 638 27.93 35.14 10.29
C VAL A 638 28.08 33.69 10.73
N TYR A 639 28.71 33.42 11.89
CA TYR A 639 28.85 32.06 12.42
C TYR A 639 27.50 31.41 12.72
N LYS A 640 26.55 32.18 13.26
CA LYS A 640 25.19 31.70 13.54
C LYS A 640 24.49 31.27 12.25
N TYR A 641 24.53 32.09 11.20
CA TYR A 641 23.93 31.74 9.92
C TYR A 641 24.66 30.60 9.20
N GLN A 642 25.99 30.53 9.28
CA GLN A 642 26.74 29.38 8.75
C GLN A 642 26.36 28.08 9.46
N SER A 643 26.20 28.10 10.79
CA SER A 643 25.73 26.95 11.57
C SER A 643 24.33 26.51 11.12
N GLN A 644 23.42 27.46 10.92
CA GLN A 644 22.07 27.17 10.39
C GLN A 644 22.13 26.53 8.99
N VAL A 645 22.97 27.04 8.08
CA VAL A 645 23.14 26.45 6.74
C VAL A 645 23.63 25.00 6.82
N VAL A 646 24.59 24.70 7.70
CA VAL A 646 25.09 23.33 7.92
C VAL A 646 23.98 22.42 8.46
N GLU A 647 23.17 22.91 9.41
CA GLU A 647 22.02 22.17 9.93
C GLU A 647 20.98 21.88 8.83
N ARG A 648 20.68 22.86 7.96
CA ARG A 648 19.78 22.65 6.82
C ARG A 648 20.34 21.68 5.79
N ASP A 649 21.64 21.73 5.50
CA ASP A 649 22.29 20.80 4.57
C ASP A 649 22.26 19.36 5.14
N SER A 650 22.38 19.19 6.46
CA SER A 650 22.16 17.90 7.13
C SER A 650 20.72 17.41 6.99
N GLN A 651 19.72 18.28 7.23
CA GLN A 651 18.29 17.96 7.04
C GLN A 651 17.96 17.60 5.58
N ILE A 652 18.54 18.30 4.60
CA ILE A 652 18.38 17.97 3.19
C ILE A 652 18.93 16.56 2.92
N THR A 653 20.10 16.23 3.48
CA THR A 653 20.74 14.92 3.28
C THR A 653 19.90 13.79 3.89
N THR A 654 19.27 14.00 5.06
CA THR A 654 18.38 12.99 5.67
C THR A 654 17.09 12.82 4.87
N LEU A 655 16.50 13.90 4.37
CA LEU A 655 15.33 13.84 3.48
C LEU A 655 15.66 13.18 2.13
N GLU A 656 16.86 13.38 1.58
CA GLU A 656 17.29 12.69 0.36
C GLU A 656 17.40 11.18 0.55
N LYS A 657 17.95 10.75 1.69
CA LYS A 657 18.02 9.33 2.05
C LYS A 657 16.62 8.71 2.19
N SER A 658 15.70 9.40 2.87
CA SER A 658 14.33 8.88 3.02
C SER A 658 13.58 8.83 1.68
N VAL A 659 13.72 9.85 0.82
CA VAL A 659 13.13 9.84 -0.52
C VAL A 659 13.65 8.66 -1.35
N GLU A 660 14.96 8.37 -1.32
CA GLU A 660 15.50 7.24 -2.06
C GLU A 660 15.05 5.90 -1.49
N GLU A 661 14.95 5.76 -0.16
CA GLU A 661 14.39 4.56 0.49
C GLU A 661 12.93 4.32 0.07
N TYR A 662 12.08 5.35 0.13
CA TYR A 662 10.68 5.25 -0.32
C TYR A 662 10.58 4.92 -1.81
N LYS A 663 11.48 5.45 -2.64
CA LYS A 663 11.53 5.14 -4.07
C LYS A 663 11.94 3.70 -4.34
N VAL A 664 12.91 3.15 -3.59
CA VAL A 664 13.27 1.73 -3.65
C VAL A 664 12.10 0.86 -3.20
N ASN A 665 11.44 1.20 -2.10
CA ASN A 665 10.26 0.47 -1.61
C ASN A 665 9.12 0.52 -2.63
N CYS A 666 8.84 1.68 -3.22
CA CYS A 666 7.84 1.83 -4.28
C CYS A 666 8.18 0.98 -5.51
N GLN A 667 9.46 0.90 -5.91
CA GLN A 667 9.90 0.03 -7.01
C GLN A 667 9.70 -1.45 -6.67
N ASN A 668 10.07 -1.88 -5.46
CA ASN A 668 9.89 -3.26 -5.00
C ASN A 668 8.40 -3.65 -5.01
N HIS A 669 7.53 -2.84 -4.41
CA HIS A 669 6.08 -3.08 -4.40
C HIS A 669 5.49 -3.03 -5.82
N SER A 670 5.99 -2.16 -6.70
CA SER A 670 5.59 -2.14 -8.11
C SER A 670 5.99 -3.43 -8.86
N THR A 671 7.16 -4.01 -8.56
CA THR A 671 7.58 -5.28 -9.13
C THR A 671 6.76 -6.46 -8.62
N GLU A 672 6.47 -6.50 -7.31
CA GLU A 672 5.57 -7.49 -6.72
C GLU A 672 4.15 -7.40 -7.29
N LEU A 673 3.64 -6.18 -7.46
CA LEU A 673 2.35 -5.93 -8.09
C LEU A 673 2.31 -6.45 -9.53
N LYS A 674 3.39 -6.29 -10.30
CA LYS A 674 3.49 -6.85 -11.66
C LYS A 674 3.52 -8.38 -11.64
N SER A 675 4.20 -9.00 -10.67
CA SER A 675 4.24 -10.46 -10.51
C SER A 675 2.85 -11.01 -10.19
N THR A 676 2.20 -10.46 -9.17
CA THR A 676 0.86 -10.88 -8.74
C THR A 676 -0.20 -10.66 -9.83
N LYS A 677 -0.11 -9.57 -10.61
CA LYS A 677 -0.97 -9.37 -11.79
C LYS A 677 -0.72 -10.42 -12.88
N ALA A 678 0.52 -10.84 -13.09
CA ALA A 678 0.84 -11.91 -14.03
C ALA A 678 0.29 -13.27 -13.55
N GLU A 679 0.41 -13.58 -12.26
CA GLU A 679 -0.20 -14.77 -11.64
C GLU A 679 -1.72 -14.77 -11.79
N LEU A 680 -2.39 -13.65 -11.52
CA LEU A 680 -3.84 -13.50 -11.74
C LEU A 680 -4.23 -13.70 -13.21
N ALA A 681 -3.42 -13.19 -14.14
CA ALA A 681 -3.66 -13.39 -15.57
C ALA A 681 -3.53 -14.87 -15.96
N ASN A 682 -2.53 -15.57 -15.44
CA ASN A 682 -2.35 -17.01 -15.65
C ASN A 682 -3.52 -17.82 -15.06
N ILE A 683 -3.90 -17.58 -13.81
CA ILE A 683 -5.07 -18.22 -13.17
C ILE A 683 -6.34 -17.95 -13.99
N THR A 684 -6.51 -16.74 -14.50
CA THR A 684 -7.67 -16.39 -15.34
C THR A 684 -7.65 -17.13 -16.68
N ALA A 685 -6.48 -17.30 -17.30
CA ALA A 685 -6.33 -18.11 -18.50
C ALA A 685 -6.64 -19.59 -18.23
N ASP A 686 -6.15 -20.15 -17.12
CA ASP A 686 -6.41 -21.53 -16.71
C ASP A 686 -7.90 -21.77 -16.39
N LEU A 687 -8.56 -20.82 -15.74
CA LEU A 687 -10.01 -20.89 -15.54
C LEU A 687 -10.78 -20.84 -16.86
N LYS A 688 -10.27 -20.10 -17.85
CA LYS A 688 -10.88 -20.05 -19.19
C LYS A 688 -10.70 -21.38 -19.93
N THR A 689 -9.52 -22.00 -19.88
CA THR A 689 -9.29 -23.32 -20.49
C THR A 689 -10.12 -24.41 -19.81
N LEU A 690 -10.21 -24.39 -18.48
CA LEU A 690 -11.09 -25.29 -17.72
C LEU A 690 -12.57 -25.12 -18.08
N ARG A 691 -13.05 -23.88 -18.27
CA ARG A 691 -14.42 -23.63 -18.76
C ARG A 691 -14.65 -24.22 -20.14
N THR A 692 -13.72 -24.04 -21.07
CA THR A 692 -13.84 -24.64 -22.42
C THR A 692 -13.85 -26.16 -22.38
N TYR A 693 -13.06 -26.77 -21.49
CA TYR A 693 -13.06 -28.22 -21.29
C TYR A 693 -14.40 -28.69 -20.70
N ASN A 694 -14.96 -27.97 -19.73
CA ASN A 694 -16.25 -28.29 -19.13
C ASN A 694 -17.42 -28.14 -20.14
N GLU A 695 -17.33 -27.17 -21.03
CA GLU A 695 -18.28 -26.98 -22.14
C GLU A 695 -18.22 -28.18 -23.10
N HIS A 696 -17.01 -28.61 -23.49
CA HIS A 696 -16.80 -29.79 -24.32
C HIS A 696 -17.34 -31.07 -23.65
N ASP A 697 -17.03 -31.29 -22.36
CA ASP A 697 -17.56 -32.42 -21.58
C ASP A 697 -19.10 -32.39 -21.50
N ARG A 698 -19.70 -31.21 -21.41
CA ARG A 698 -21.17 -31.04 -21.40
C ARG A 698 -21.79 -31.38 -22.75
N GLU A 699 -21.14 -31.00 -23.84
CA GLU A 699 -21.54 -31.36 -25.20
C GLU A 699 -21.42 -32.88 -25.42
N GLU A 700 -20.32 -33.49 -24.97
CA GLU A 700 -20.09 -34.93 -25.06
C GLU A 700 -21.12 -35.72 -24.25
N ARG A 701 -21.40 -35.31 -23.01
CA ARG A 701 -22.50 -35.89 -22.20
C ARG A 701 -23.86 -35.75 -22.88
N SER A 702 -24.12 -34.62 -23.53
CA SER A 702 -25.37 -34.39 -24.27
C SER A 702 -25.46 -35.28 -25.51
N ARG A 703 -24.34 -35.51 -26.21
CA ARG A 703 -24.23 -36.46 -27.32
C ARG A 703 -24.46 -37.90 -26.84
N LEU A 704 -23.73 -38.36 -25.83
CA LEU A 704 -23.91 -39.69 -25.23
C LEU A 704 -25.34 -39.89 -24.71
N GLY A 705 -25.96 -38.85 -24.14
CA GLY A 705 -27.36 -38.88 -23.73
C GLY A 705 -28.34 -39.07 -24.89
N ARG A 706 -28.03 -38.56 -26.09
CA ARG A 706 -28.82 -38.83 -27.31
C ARG A 706 -28.63 -40.27 -27.80
N GLU A 707 -27.37 -40.73 -27.88
CA GLU A 707 -27.04 -42.10 -28.27
C GLU A 707 -27.70 -43.13 -27.32
N LEU A 708 -27.71 -42.86 -26.01
CA LEU A 708 -28.40 -43.71 -25.02
C LEU A 708 -29.93 -43.75 -25.25
N LYS A 709 -30.55 -42.62 -25.58
CA LYS A 709 -31.99 -42.57 -25.92
C LYS A 709 -32.30 -43.35 -27.18
N GLU A 710 -31.44 -43.28 -28.20
CA GLU A 710 -31.56 -44.07 -29.43
C GLU A 710 -31.41 -45.57 -29.17
N ALA A 711 -30.39 -45.97 -28.39
CA ALA A 711 -30.23 -47.35 -27.96
C ALA A 711 -31.45 -47.87 -27.18
N HIS A 712 -32.07 -47.03 -26.34
CA HIS A 712 -33.28 -47.40 -25.62
C HIS A 712 -34.50 -47.56 -26.54
N LYS A 713 -34.64 -46.71 -27.57
CA LYS A 713 -35.67 -46.86 -28.61
C LYS A 713 -35.48 -48.16 -29.40
N LEU A 714 -34.24 -48.45 -29.82
CA LEU A 714 -33.88 -49.71 -30.50
C LEU A 714 -34.22 -50.93 -29.63
N ARG A 715 -33.85 -50.90 -28.34
CA ARG A 715 -34.21 -51.95 -27.40
C ARG A 715 -35.72 -52.14 -27.27
N LYS A 716 -36.49 -51.05 -27.19
CA LYS A 716 -37.95 -51.13 -27.11
C LYS A 716 -38.55 -51.71 -28.41
N ALA A 717 -38.01 -51.34 -29.56
CA ALA A 717 -38.42 -51.89 -30.85
C ALA A 717 -38.12 -53.39 -30.96
N THR A 718 -36.95 -53.85 -30.48
CA THR A 718 -36.62 -55.28 -30.46
C THR A 718 -37.45 -56.07 -29.44
N GLU A 719 -37.80 -55.48 -28.29
CA GLU A 719 -38.75 -56.08 -27.34
C GLU A 719 -40.15 -56.22 -27.96
N LEU A 720 -40.66 -55.20 -28.66
CA LEU A 720 -41.94 -55.28 -29.38
C LEU A 720 -41.92 -56.35 -30.48
N SER A 721 -40.88 -56.39 -31.31
CA SER A 721 -40.72 -57.41 -32.35
C SER A 721 -40.65 -58.82 -31.74
N LYS A 722 -39.93 -58.98 -30.62
CA LYS A 722 -39.89 -60.25 -29.88
C LYS A 722 -41.28 -60.69 -29.42
N ASP A 723 -42.10 -59.78 -28.91
CA ASP A 723 -43.45 -60.09 -28.46
C ASP A 723 -44.41 -60.39 -29.63
N GLU A 724 -44.23 -59.73 -30.77
CA GLU A 724 -44.92 -60.08 -32.03
C GLU A 724 -44.57 -61.49 -32.51
N TYR A 725 -43.27 -61.86 -32.51
CA TYR A 725 -42.85 -63.22 -32.84
C TYR A 725 -43.39 -64.27 -31.86
N LYS A 726 -43.47 -63.97 -30.56
CA LYS A 726 -44.11 -64.87 -29.58
C LYS A 726 -45.60 -65.06 -29.88
N ARG A 727 -46.29 -63.99 -30.28
CA ARG A 727 -47.70 -64.05 -30.66
C ARG A 727 -47.89 -64.90 -31.91
N LEU A 728 -47.12 -64.65 -32.97
CA LEU A 728 -47.14 -65.46 -34.19
C LEU A 728 -46.86 -66.94 -33.91
N LEU A 729 -45.87 -67.23 -33.05
CA LEU A 729 -45.58 -68.61 -32.62
C LEU A 729 -46.77 -69.22 -31.86
N SER A 730 -47.40 -68.48 -30.94
CA SER A 730 -48.57 -68.97 -30.22
C SER A 730 -49.76 -69.24 -31.14
N ASP A 731 -49.98 -68.40 -32.16
CA ASP A 731 -51.07 -68.56 -33.12
C ASP A 731 -50.79 -69.76 -34.04
N ALA A 732 -49.55 -69.92 -34.52
CA ALA A 732 -49.13 -71.10 -35.28
C ALA A 732 -49.25 -72.40 -34.47
N LEU A 733 -48.96 -72.39 -33.16
CA LEU A 733 -49.17 -73.54 -32.28
C LEU A 733 -50.64 -73.89 -32.10
N LYS A 734 -51.53 -72.89 -31.99
CA LYS A 734 -52.99 -73.12 -31.93
C LYS A 734 -53.52 -73.68 -33.25
N GLU A 735 -53.08 -73.15 -34.38
CA GLU A 735 -53.44 -73.65 -35.71
C GLU A 735 -52.95 -75.09 -35.92
N ALA A 736 -51.70 -75.38 -35.54
CA ALA A 736 -51.17 -76.75 -35.58
C ALA A 736 -51.97 -77.71 -34.69
N GLN A 737 -52.46 -77.25 -33.53
CA GLN A 737 -53.33 -78.04 -32.67
C GLN A 737 -54.71 -78.28 -33.31
N ALA A 738 -55.34 -77.24 -33.85
CA ALA A 738 -56.62 -77.36 -34.56
C ALA A 738 -56.52 -78.33 -35.75
N ASN A 739 -55.41 -78.28 -36.50
CA ASN A 739 -55.14 -79.21 -37.59
C ASN A 739 -54.95 -80.65 -37.09
N ARG A 740 -54.31 -80.87 -35.93
CA ARG A 740 -54.22 -82.21 -35.32
C ARG A 740 -55.59 -82.73 -34.91
N ASP A 741 -56.43 -81.89 -34.33
CA ASP A 741 -57.78 -82.26 -33.91
C ASP A 741 -58.65 -82.62 -35.13
N LEU A 742 -58.55 -81.84 -36.21
CA LEU A 742 -59.20 -82.14 -37.49
C LEU A 742 -58.71 -83.45 -38.11
N ILE A 743 -57.40 -83.69 -38.12
CA ILE A 743 -56.83 -84.97 -38.61
C ILE A 743 -57.36 -86.14 -37.76
N SER A 744 -57.45 -85.97 -36.44
CA SER A 744 -58.02 -86.98 -35.54
C SER A 744 -59.49 -87.27 -35.88
N GLN A 745 -60.29 -86.23 -36.12
CA GLN A 745 -61.68 -86.37 -36.55
C GLN A 745 -61.79 -87.10 -37.90
N ILE A 746 -61.00 -86.72 -38.89
CA ILE A 746 -60.97 -87.38 -40.21
C ILE A 746 -60.58 -88.86 -40.08
N ARG A 747 -59.66 -89.21 -39.16
CA ARG A 747 -59.29 -90.61 -38.89
C ARG A 747 -60.47 -91.40 -38.33
N VAL A 748 -61.21 -90.84 -37.38
CA VAL A 748 -62.42 -91.48 -36.82
C VAL A 748 -63.50 -91.66 -37.89
N GLU A 749 -63.74 -90.64 -38.73
CA GLU A 749 -64.68 -90.73 -39.86
C GLU A 749 -64.25 -91.81 -40.86
N ARG A 750 -62.96 -91.88 -41.21
CA ARG A 750 -62.39 -92.91 -42.08
C ARG A 750 -62.58 -94.32 -41.51
N GLU A 751 -62.32 -94.51 -40.21
CA GLU A 751 -62.51 -95.78 -39.53
C GLU A 751 -63.99 -96.19 -39.49
N SER A 752 -64.90 -95.25 -39.21
CA SER A 752 -66.35 -95.46 -39.28
C SER A 752 -66.80 -95.91 -40.69
N LEU A 753 -66.34 -95.22 -41.74
CA LEU A 753 -66.63 -95.59 -43.13
C LEU A 753 -66.04 -96.96 -43.49
N ALA A 754 -64.84 -97.29 -43.02
CA ALA A 754 -64.24 -98.61 -43.24
C ALA A 754 -65.06 -99.73 -42.58
N VAL A 755 -65.59 -99.51 -41.38
CA VAL A 755 -66.50 -100.44 -40.70
C VAL A 755 -67.82 -100.57 -41.46
N GLN A 756 -68.40 -99.47 -41.93
CA GLN A 756 -69.62 -99.50 -42.76
C GLN A 756 -69.40 -100.27 -44.07
N LEU A 757 -68.27 -100.04 -44.74
CA LEU A 757 -67.89 -100.74 -45.97
C LEU A 757 -67.73 -102.23 -45.71
N SER A 758 -67.02 -102.63 -44.65
CA SER A 758 -66.88 -104.03 -44.24
C SER A 758 -68.24 -104.68 -43.94
N ALA A 759 -69.14 -103.98 -43.24
CA ALA A 759 -70.49 -104.48 -42.96
C ALA A 759 -71.33 -104.68 -44.24
N GLN A 760 -71.24 -103.76 -45.21
CA GLN A 760 -71.87 -103.91 -46.53
C GLN A 760 -71.26 -105.08 -47.30
N LEU A 761 -69.94 -105.24 -47.28
CA LEU A 761 -69.23 -106.34 -47.92
C LEU A 761 -69.69 -107.68 -47.35
N HIS A 762 -69.80 -107.81 -46.03
CA HIS A 762 -70.39 -108.99 -45.38
C HIS A 762 -71.86 -109.21 -45.72
N ARG A 763 -72.64 -108.14 -45.90
CA ARG A 763 -74.03 -108.25 -46.37
C ARG A 763 -74.09 -108.79 -47.80
N CYS A 764 -73.24 -108.29 -48.70
CA CYS A 764 -73.11 -108.79 -50.06
C CYS A 764 -72.69 -110.27 -50.06
N GLN A 765 -71.67 -110.65 -49.28
CA GLN A 765 -71.25 -112.05 -49.14
C GLN A 765 -72.38 -112.96 -48.66
N ARG A 766 -73.20 -112.52 -47.69
CA ARG A 766 -74.38 -113.28 -47.25
C ARG A 766 -75.44 -113.40 -48.34
N LEU A 767 -75.68 -112.34 -49.11
CA LEU A 767 -76.60 -112.37 -50.26
C LEU A 767 -76.07 -113.29 -51.36
N GLU A 768 -74.77 -113.26 -51.65
CA GLU A 768 -74.09 -114.18 -52.57
C GLU A 768 -74.23 -115.63 -52.10
N GLN A 769 -73.98 -115.93 -50.82
CA GLN A 769 -74.20 -117.26 -50.25
C GLN A 769 -75.67 -117.70 -50.34
N GLN A 770 -76.62 -116.78 -50.11
CA GLN A 770 -78.05 -117.07 -50.28
C GLN A 770 -78.41 -117.33 -51.74
N LEU A 771 -77.85 -116.57 -52.68
CA LEU A 771 -77.98 -116.79 -54.11
C LEU A 771 -77.38 -118.15 -54.50
N GLU A 772 -76.20 -118.48 -54.01
CA GLU A 772 -75.51 -119.76 -54.24
C GLU A 772 -76.31 -120.95 -53.66
N MET A 773 -77.00 -120.75 -52.53
CA MET A 773 -77.95 -121.74 -52.00
C MET A 773 -79.27 -121.83 -52.79
N VAL A 774 -79.72 -120.72 -53.41
CA VAL A 774 -80.91 -120.69 -54.28
C VAL A 774 -80.59 -121.21 -55.69
N GLU A 775 -79.32 -121.14 -56.12
CA GLU A 775 -78.77 -121.65 -57.37
C GLU A 775 -78.19 -123.07 -57.27
N TYR A 776 -78.52 -123.87 -56.24
CA TYR A 776 -78.29 -125.32 -56.33
C TYR A 776 -79.33 -125.96 -57.27
N ARG A 777 -79.08 -125.84 -58.58
CA ARG A 777 -79.76 -126.54 -59.66
C ARG A 777 -78.71 -127.39 -60.41
N PRO A 778 -78.89 -128.72 -60.55
CA PRO A 778 -77.95 -129.58 -61.29
C PRO A 778 -77.90 -129.23 -62.80
N PRO A 779 -76.87 -129.67 -63.53
CA PRO A 779 -76.36 -129.02 -64.74
C PRO A 779 -77.14 -129.37 -66.01
N ALA A 780 -77.37 -128.36 -66.88
CA ALA A 780 -77.67 -128.53 -68.31
C ALA A 780 -77.31 -127.21 -69.05
N ILE A 781 -76.23 -127.19 -69.85
CA ILE A 781 -76.18 -127.41 -71.30
C ILE A 781 -76.69 -126.20 -72.13
N LEU A 782 -75.72 -125.53 -72.79
CA LEU A 782 -75.71 -124.85 -74.11
C LEU A 782 -76.74 -123.75 -74.44
N SER A 783 -76.27 -122.55 -74.79
CA SER A 783 -76.05 -122.11 -76.21
C SER A 783 -75.99 -120.58 -76.41
N ASN A 784 -74.88 -120.14 -77.02
CA ASN A 784 -74.64 -119.14 -78.07
C ASN A 784 -75.44 -117.84 -78.31
N SER A 785 -74.63 -116.82 -78.68
CA SER A 785 -74.79 -115.72 -79.67
C SER A 785 -75.30 -114.36 -79.14
N HIS A 786 -74.41 -113.36 -79.02
CA HIS A 786 -74.01 -112.33 -80.00
C HIS A 786 -74.83 -111.03 -79.90
N HIS A 787 -74.24 -109.90 -79.47
CA HIS A 787 -73.77 -108.83 -80.38
C HIS A 787 -73.26 -107.55 -79.65
N SER A 788 -72.01 -107.18 -79.99
CA SER A 788 -71.47 -105.83 -80.30
C SER A 788 -71.72 -104.58 -79.42
N SER A 789 -70.66 -104.16 -78.70
CA SER A 789 -69.81 -102.94 -78.88
C SER A 789 -70.45 -101.53 -79.08
N PRO A 790 -69.66 -100.42 -79.13
CA PRO A 790 -68.71 -99.85 -78.15
C PRO A 790 -68.79 -98.29 -78.05
N ILE A 791 -68.50 -97.63 -76.91
CA ILE A 791 -68.15 -96.18 -76.80
C ILE A 791 -67.38 -96.02 -75.47
N GLU A 792 -66.06 -95.84 -75.36
CA GLU A 792 -65.10 -94.82 -75.84
C GLU A 792 -65.40 -93.38 -75.40
N ILE A 793 -64.58 -92.83 -74.49
CA ILE A 793 -63.96 -91.48 -74.54
C ILE A 793 -63.03 -91.34 -73.32
N ALA A 794 -61.75 -91.06 -73.60
CA ALA A 794 -60.71 -90.66 -72.68
C ALA A 794 -60.64 -89.10 -72.60
N PRO A 795 -59.47 -88.46 -72.45
CA PRO A 795 -58.89 -88.00 -71.18
C PRO A 795 -58.72 -86.46 -71.14
N THR A 796 -58.49 -85.86 -69.96
CA THR A 796 -57.68 -84.61 -69.87
C THR A 796 -57.03 -84.45 -68.50
N SER A 797 -55.70 -84.47 -68.47
CA SER A 797 -54.87 -83.72 -67.53
C SER A 797 -54.96 -82.21 -67.81
N PRO A 798 -54.55 -81.33 -66.87
CA PRO A 798 -53.19 -80.75 -66.94
C PRO A 798 -52.52 -80.69 -65.54
N THR A 799 -51.26 -81.09 -65.33
CA THR A 799 -49.97 -80.36 -65.54
C THR A 799 -49.87 -78.92 -65.03
N HIS A 800 -49.01 -78.77 -64.00
CA HIS A 800 -48.05 -77.68 -63.68
C HIS A 800 -48.49 -76.20 -63.70
N HIS A 801 -48.33 -75.47 -62.58
CA HIS A 801 -47.08 -74.76 -62.24
C HIS A 801 -47.14 -74.05 -60.86
N HIS A 802 -45.93 -73.82 -60.33
CA HIS A 802 -45.48 -72.96 -59.22
C HIS A 802 -46.46 -71.88 -58.72
N GLY A 803 -46.63 -71.64 -57.42
CA GLY A 803 -45.58 -71.40 -56.44
C GLY A 803 -45.20 -69.91 -56.45
N THR A 804 -45.51 -69.20 -55.36
CA THR A 804 -44.65 -68.22 -54.65
C THR A 804 -45.48 -67.30 -53.75
N SER A 805 -45.01 -67.14 -52.51
CA SER A 805 -45.09 -65.94 -51.66
C SER A 805 -46.50 -65.39 -51.34
N SER A 806 -47.03 -65.51 -50.11
CA SER A 806 -46.52 -64.94 -48.86
C SER A 806 -45.76 -63.64 -49.06
N GLN A 807 -46.38 -62.53 -48.66
CA GLN A 807 -45.85 -61.74 -47.57
C GLN A 807 -46.99 -61.25 -46.70
#